data_AF-A0AAW1QJ64-F1
#
_entry.id   AF-A0AAW1QJ64-F1
#
_cell.length_a   1.000
_cell.length_b   1.000
_cell.length_c   1.000
_cell.angle_alpha   90.00
_cell.angle_beta   90.00
_cell.angle_gamma   90.00
#
_symmetry.space_group_name_H-M   'P 1'
#
loop_
_entity.id
_entity.type
_entity.pdbx_description
1 polymer ?
#
loop_
_entity_poly.entity_id
_entity_poly.type
_entity_poly.pdbx_seq_one_letter_code
_entity_poly.pdbx_strand_id
1 'polypeptide(L)'
;MEVQRVAEWSLLLRWEGRDSALQPGLCISHLDVVPAGDAGRWTHPPFSGAVQDGYVWGRGAIDVKFGVTALLEAVSQLLRSGFKPERTLLLAFGHDEEVGGLGAAATAALLQAIGTELAWILDEGGPVLQDGMRPFLPDGAALALVGTAEKGEERLELEVFGRGGHASMPPRHGSAALDLVRALAALERSQDAPRLVEPVPALLQALGSGARGAALRWVLRSSRSWPVRAVLARVLAAEASGETAALVRSTLALTQLDTPGAAGNVVPVAARARFNARLLPGTRTLHAPSLRRARLLPGDASMEPRLRKRIQAILGDDVGGQRWRLTRLSGRPASTVAPADGRAFELVRRAAQETLTAGQALVVAPFLLVAATDSRHYTHLAGGRGALRFLPAALNRTAGDLRRVHGIDERLAVTRRPVPLELEKGDLPMNTFNNKKAFKATVKSVERIVGPKATGETCHIIIETRGEIPFWEGQSYGIIPPGTKVNSKGKEVPHGARLYSIAASRYGDNFDGQTTSLCVRRATYWCPEMKAEDPAKKGLCSNFLCDAKPGDEVTMTGPTGKILLMPEDPNAVFIMVATGTGIAPYRSFLRRMFLEDVPNYKFTGLAWLFMGVANSDAKLYDDEFQDILNTYPDQFRLDYALSREQTNQRGGKMYIQDKVEEYSDEVFDLLDNGAHIYFCGLKGMMPGIQEMLERVSKEKGMVWEEFFGKLKSNSQWHVEVY
;
A
#
# COMPACT_ATOMS: atom_id res chain seq x y z
N MET A 1 21.24 0.09 6.00
CA MET A 1 20.12 0.03 6.97
C MET A 1 20.46 -1.07 7.96
N GLU A 2 20.39 -0.80 9.25
CA GLU A 2 20.64 -1.79 10.31
C GLU A 2 19.33 -2.46 10.71
N VAL A 3 19.36 -3.76 10.96
CA VAL A 3 18.19 -4.56 11.36
C VAL A 3 18.53 -5.28 12.66
N GLN A 4 17.71 -5.06 13.68
CA GLN A 4 17.84 -5.69 14.99
C GLN A 4 16.57 -6.46 15.33
N ARG A 5 16.72 -7.70 15.82
CA ARG A 5 15.62 -8.45 16.42
C ARG A 5 15.48 -8.09 17.89
N VAL A 6 14.25 -7.87 18.35
CA VAL A 6 13.88 -7.54 19.73
C VAL A 6 12.82 -8.53 20.19
N ALA A 7 12.92 -9.02 21.43
CA ALA A 7 11.99 -10.02 21.99
C ALA A 7 11.77 -11.21 21.04
N GLU A 8 12.85 -11.76 20.50
CA GLU A 8 12.91 -12.90 19.57
C GLU A 8 12.38 -12.62 18.14
N TRP A 9 11.19 -12.03 18.02
CA TRP A 9 10.46 -11.93 16.73
C TRP A 9 10.18 -10.50 16.24
N SER A 10 10.18 -9.50 17.11
CA SER A 10 9.99 -8.10 16.68
C SER A 10 11.21 -7.57 15.95
N LEU A 11 10.99 -6.64 15.02
CA LEU A 11 12.04 -6.04 14.21
C LEU A 11 12.14 -4.55 14.48
N LEU A 12 13.35 -4.07 14.76
CA LEU A 12 13.71 -2.68 14.78
C LEU A 12 14.70 -2.41 13.65
N LEU A 13 14.30 -1.60 12.68
CA LEU A 13 15.14 -1.17 11.57
C LEU A 13 15.57 0.27 11.80
N ARG A 14 16.87 0.54 11.61
CA ARG A 14 17.44 1.88 11.70
C ARG A 14 17.98 2.31 10.34
N TRP A 15 17.39 3.38 9.81
CA TRP A 15 17.86 4.06 8.61
C TRP A 15 18.49 5.41 8.97
N GLU A 16 19.81 5.45 8.95
CA GLU A 16 20.57 6.62 9.39
C GLU A 16 20.34 7.85 8.51
N GLY A 17 20.06 8.97 9.17
CA GLY A 17 19.93 10.28 8.54
C GLY A 17 21.26 10.92 8.16
N ARG A 18 21.18 12.03 7.44
CA ARG A 18 22.33 12.90 7.13
C ARG A 18 22.78 13.69 8.36
N ASP A 19 21.84 14.12 9.20
CA ASP A 19 22.09 14.87 10.41
C ASP A 19 21.75 14.03 11.65
N SER A 20 22.77 13.65 12.41
CA SER A 20 22.65 12.88 13.65
C SER A 20 22.20 13.72 14.85
N ALA A 21 22.20 15.06 14.75
CA ALA A 21 21.72 15.95 15.80
C ALA A 21 20.18 16.05 15.82
N LEU A 22 19.50 15.66 14.73
CA LEU A 22 18.05 15.65 14.68
C LEU A 22 17.47 14.42 15.38
N GLN A 23 16.49 14.66 16.26
CA GLN A 23 15.68 13.59 16.87
C GLN A 23 15.06 12.69 15.78
N PRO A 24 15.19 11.35 15.89
CA PRO A 24 14.64 10.41 14.93
C PRO A 24 13.11 10.44 14.85
N GLY A 25 12.58 10.02 13.70
CA GLY A 25 11.17 9.66 13.54
C GLY A 25 10.97 8.16 13.69
N LEU A 26 9.82 7.73 14.20
CA LEU A 26 9.47 6.31 14.35
C LEU A 26 8.19 6.00 13.56
N CYS A 27 8.27 5.03 12.65
CA CYS A 27 7.09 4.40 12.05
C CYS A 27 6.87 3.02 12.69
N ILE A 28 5.62 2.71 13.03
CA ILE A 28 5.21 1.49 13.70
C ILE A 28 4.20 0.77 12.82
N SER A 29 4.28 -0.56 12.84
CA SER A 29 3.24 -1.48 12.36
C SER A 29 3.40 -2.80 13.11
N HIS A 30 2.44 -3.72 13.04
CA HIS A 30 2.60 -5.06 13.60
C HIS A 30 2.51 -6.16 12.53
N LEU A 31 2.94 -7.36 12.89
CA LEU A 31 3.09 -8.52 11.99
C LEU A 31 2.02 -9.59 12.23
N ASP A 32 1.46 -9.62 13.45
CA ASP A 32 0.43 -10.58 13.82
C ASP A 32 -0.94 -10.19 13.29
N VAL A 33 -1.86 -11.15 13.36
CA VAL A 33 -3.24 -10.98 12.93
C VAL A 33 -4.13 -11.78 13.88
N VAL A 34 -5.36 -11.32 14.06
CA VAL A 34 -6.39 -12.11 14.75
C VAL A 34 -6.69 -13.42 14.01
N PRO A 35 -7.21 -14.46 14.71
CA PRO A 35 -7.67 -15.68 14.08
C PRO A 35 -8.66 -15.41 12.92
N ALA A 36 -8.51 -16.16 11.82
CA ALA A 36 -9.39 -16.03 10.65
C ALA A 36 -10.82 -16.56 10.88
N GLY A 37 -11.06 -17.28 11.98
CA GLY A 37 -12.32 -17.94 12.25
C GLY A 37 -12.56 -19.14 11.33
N ASP A 38 -13.80 -19.34 10.92
CA ASP A 38 -14.20 -20.43 10.03
C ASP A 38 -13.78 -20.13 8.57
N ALA A 39 -12.77 -20.85 8.08
CA ALA A 39 -12.25 -20.73 6.73
C ALA A 39 -13.31 -21.00 5.65
N GLY A 40 -14.34 -21.82 5.93
CA GLY A 40 -15.41 -22.13 4.99
C GLY A 40 -16.35 -20.94 4.71
N ARG A 41 -16.25 -19.87 5.49
CA ARG A 41 -17.01 -18.64 5.29
C ARG A 41 -16.29 -17.60 4.44
N TRP A 42 -15.02 -17.82 4.12
CA TRP A 42 -14.25 -16.90 3.31
C TRP A 42 -14.45 -17.19 1.82
N THR A 43 -14.58 -16.14 1.04
CA THR A 43 -14.65 -16.22 -0.43
C THR A 43 -13.33 -16.71 -1.02
N HIS A 44 -12.20 -16.27 -0.44
CA HIS A 44 -10.85 -16.74 -0.76
C HIS A 44 -10.17 -17.24 0.52
N PRO A 45 -9.29 -18.26 0.45
CA PRO A 45 -8.60 -18.76 1.64
C PRO A 45 -7.95 -17.61 2.44
N PRO A 46 -8.17 -17.51 3.76
CA PRO A 46 -7.83 -16.31 4.54
C PRO A 46 -6.35 -15.93 4.54
N PHE A 47 -5.45 -16.85 4.18
CA PHE A 47 -4.02 -16.63 4.15
C PHE A 47 -3.41 -16.79 2.75
N SER A 48 -4.22 -16.81 1.68
CA SER A 48 -3.72 -16.93 0.31
C SER A 48 -3.10 -15.65 -0.22
N GLY A 49 -3.57 -14.47 0.22
CA GLY A 49 -3.20 -13.20 -0.41
C GLY A 49 -3.71 -13.08 -1.85
N ALA A 50 -4.82 -13.76 -2.19
CA ALA A 50 -5.35 -13.81 -3.56
C ALA A 50 -5.62 -12.39 -4.10
N VAL A 51 -5.10 -12.10 -5.28
CA VAL A 51 -5.37 -10.84 -5.99
C VAL A 51 -6.46 -11.11 -7.03
N GLN A 52 -7.70 -10.76 -6.72
CA GLN A 52 -8.85 -11.05 -7.57
C GLN A 52 -9.90 -9.95 -7.48
N ASP A 53 -10.58 -9.68 -8.60
CA ASP A 53 -11.64 -8.67 -8.72
C ASP A 53 -11.20 -7.25 -8.33
N GLY A 54 -9.90 -6.95 -8.49
CA GLY A 54 -9.31 -5.67 -8.10
C GLY A 54 -9.06 -5.51 -6.60
N TYR A 55 -9.00 -6.60 -5.85
CA TYR A 55 -8.67 -6.60 -4.42
C TYR A 55 -7.59 -7.63 -4.09
N VAL A 56 -6.76 -7.32 -3.10
CA VAL A 56 -6.00 -8.32 -2.35
C VAL A 56 -6.89 -8.84 -1.24
N TRP A 57 -7.16 -10.14 -1.23
CA TRP A 57 -7.97 -10.81 -0.23
C TRP A 57 -7.09 -11.54 0.78
N GLY A 58 -7.40 -11.36 2.06
CA GLY A 58 -6.73 -12.09 3.13
C GLY A 58 -6.80 -11.39 4.47
N ARG A 59 -6.69 -12.18 5.53
CA ARG A 59 -6.51 -11.70 6.89
C ARG A 59 -5.23 -10.85 6.97
N GLY A 60 -5.39 -9.63 7.47
CA GLY A 60 -4.34 -8.63 7.54
C GLY A 60 -4.13 -7.81 6.26
N ALA A 61 -4.97 -7.97 5.24
CA ALA A 61 -4.95 -7.09 4.06
C ALA A 61 -5.18 -5.61 4.43
N ILE A 62 -5.96 -5.34 5.48
CA ILE A 62 -6.13 -4.00 6.06
C ILE A 62 -5.33 -3.88 7.36
N ASP A 63 -5.51 -4.80 8.31
CA ASP A 63 -4.95 -4.74 9.67
C ASP A 63 -4.03 -5.95 9.98
N VAL A 64 -2.71 -5.84 9.76
CA VAL A 64 -2.04 -4.63 9.23
C VAL A 64 -0.89 -4.92 8.26
N LYS A 65 -0.89 -6.07 7.59
CA LYS A 65 0.20 -6.42 6.66
C LYS A 65 0.42 -5.36 5.59
N PHE A 66 -0.63 -4.67 5.15
CA PHE A 66 -0.51 -3.51 4.26
C PHE A 66 0.40 -2.40 4.80
N GLY A 67 0.31 -2.07 6.10
CA GLY A 67 1.17 -1.05 6.72
C GLY A 67 2.65 -1.43 6.68
N VAL A 68 2.95 -2.70 7.00
CA VAL A 68 4.30 -3.24 6.94
C VAL A 68 4.85 -3.21 5.51
N THR A 69 4.08 -3.74 4.55
CA THR A 69 4.53 -3.81 3.16
C THR A 69 4.67 -2.43 2.53
N ALA A 70 3.75 -1.50 2.81
CA ALA A 70 3.85 -0.12 2.31
C ALA A 70 5.09 0.61 2.84
N LEU A 71 5.41 0.47 4.13
CA LEU A 71 6.61 1.07 4.71
C LEU A 71 7.89 0.47 4.12
N LEU A 72 7.97 -0.86 4.03
CA LEU A 72 9.14 -1.55 3.48
C LEU A 72 9.34 -1.25 1.99
N GLU A 73 8.26 -1.20 1.21
CA GLU A 73 8.33 -0.89 -0.22
C GLU A 73 8.76 0.57 -0.45
N ALA A 74 8.17 1.52 0.29
CA ALA A 74 8.58 2.92 0.21
C ALA A 74 10.07 3.11 0.57
N VAL A 75 10.55 2.44 1.63
CA VAL A 75 11.97 2.48 2.01
C VAL A 75 12.85 1.82 0.97
N SER A 76 12.43 0.69 0.40
CA SER A 76 13.17 -0.02 -0.65
C SER A 76 13.33 0.84 -1.90
N GLN A 77 12.25 1.49 -2.37
CA GLN A 77 12.31 2.42 -3.51
C GLN A 77 13.25 3.59 -3.25
N LEU A 78 13.16 4.21 -2.07
CA LEU A 78 14.01 5.33 -1.72
C LEU A 78 15.49 4.91 -1.60
N LEU A 79 15.78 3.77 -0.98
CA LEU A 79 17.14 3.21 -0.91
C LEU A 79 17.69 2.93 -2.32
N ARG A 80 16.89 2.34 -3.23
CA ARG A 80 17.26 2.12 -4.64
C ARG A 80 17.58 3.42 -5.38
N SER A 81 16.89 4.52 -5.06
CA SER A 81 17.17 5.85 -5.63
C SER A 81 18.41 6.55 -5.04
N GLY A 82 19.11 5.91 -4.09
CA GLY A 82 20.23 6.53 -3.37
C GLY A 82 19.80 7.64 -2.40
N PHE A 83 18.51 7.73 -2.08
CA PHE A 83 18.00 8.70 -1.13
C PHE A 83 18.55 8.43 0.27
N LYS A 84 18.89 9.51 0.98
CA LYS A 84 19.28 9.46 2.39
C LYS A 84 18.45 10.50 3.14
N PRO A 85 17.65 10.11 4.14
CA PRO A 85 16.77 11.03 4.85
C PRO A 85 17.59 12.07 5.64
N GLU A 86 16.99 13.23 5.90
CA GLU A 86 17.65 14.28 6.68
C GLU A 86 17.90 13.83 8.13
N ARG A 87 16.87 13.28 8.79
CA ARG A 87 16.94 12.68 10.13
C ARG A 87 16.95 11.16 10.05
N THR A 88 17.38 10.52 11.12
CA THR A 88 17.27 9.06 11.26
C THR A 88 15.80 8.64 11.31
N LEU A 89 15.45 7.58 10.58
CA LEU A 89 14.15 6.94 10.60
C LEU A 89 14.28 5.57 11.26
N LEU A 90 13.37 5.29 12.20
CA LEU A 90 13.22 4.00 12.85
C LEU A 90 11.94 3.35 12.34
N LEU A 91 11.98 2.07 12.03
CA LEU A 91 10.80 1.26 11.74
C LEU A 91 10.72 0.17 12.80
N ALA A 92 9.62 0.11 13.55
CA ALA A 92 9.39 -0.92 14.56
C ALA A 92 8.21 -1.80 14.13
N PHE A 93 8.47 -3.10 13.97
CA PHE A 93 7.47 -4.09 13.63
C PHE A 93 7.22 -5.03 14.81
N GLY A 94 6.09 -4.82 15.50
CA GLY A 94 5.61 -5.65 16.60
C GLY A 94 5.17 -7.03 16.11
N HIS A 95 5.31 -8.08 16.93
CA HIS A 95 4.91 -9.45 16.54
C HIS A 95 3.68 -9.97 17.29
N ASP A 96 3.13 -9.18 18.21
CA ASP A 96 2.15 -9.61 19.20
C ASP A 96 1.18 -8.50 19.64
N GLU A 97 0.89 -7.51 18.77
CA GLU A 97 -0.01 -6.38 19.08
C GLU A 97 -1.36 -6.89 19.58
N GLU A 98 -1.93 -7.87 18.86
CA GLU A 98 -3.29 -8.39 19.05
C GLU A 98 -3.45 -9.13 20.40
N VAL A 99 -2.34 -9.47 21.04
CA VAL A 99 -2.29 -10.16 22.35
C VAL A 99 -1.61 -9.32 23.44
N GLY A 100 -1.17 -8.10 23.16
CA GLY A 100 -0.74 -7.13 24.17
C GLY A 100 0.50 -6.29 23.83
N GLY A 101 1.24 -6.63 22.77
CA GLY A 101 2.38 -5.88 22.26
C GLY A 101 3.60 -5.90 23.18
N LEU A 102 4.01 -7.05 23.72
CA LEU A 102 5.22 -7.19 24.51
C LEU A 102 6.48 -6.90 23.68
N GLY A 103 6.47 -7.25 22.39
CA GLY A 103 7.57 -6.94 21.47
C GLY A 103 7.76 -5.43 21.28
N ALA A 104 6.65 -4.70 21.13
CA ALA A 104 6.67 -3.25 21.06
C ALA A 104 7.11 -2.60 22.39
N ALA A 105 6.65 -3.13 23.53
CA ALA A 105 7.10 -2.68 24.85
C ALA A 105 8.61 -2.88 25.05
N ALA A 106 9.16 -4.03 24.65
CA ALA A 106 10.59 -4.31 24.72
C ALA A 106 11.40 -3.39 23.80
N THR A 107 10.87 -3.09 22.60
CA THR A 107 11.51 -2.16 21.66
C THR A 107 11.51 -0.74 22.21
N ALA A 108 10.41 -0.29 22.81
CA ALA A 108 10.35 1.01 23.48
C ALA A 108 11.35 1.09 24.66
N ALA A 109 11.47 0.03 25.47
CA ALA A 109 12.44 -0.04 26.55
C ALA A 109 13.90 0.00 26.05
N LEU A 110 14.19 -0.68 24.93
CA LEU A 110 15.49 -0.62 24.28
C LEU A 110 15.83 0.81 23.81
N LEU A 111 14.90 1.47 23.12
CA LEU A 111 15.07 2.86 22.67
C LEU A 111 15.27 3.83 23.84
N GLN A 112 14.54 3.61 24.94
CA GLN A 112 14.72 4.37 26.18
C GLN A 112 16.10 4.15 26.79
N ALA A 113 16.57 2.91 26.87
CA ALA A 113 17.86 2.55 27.46
C ALA A 113 19.04 3.19 26.72
N ILE A 114 18.93 3.37 25.41
CA ILE A 114 19.95 4.07 24.59
C ILE A 114 19.72 5.59 24.51
N GLY A 115 18.77 6.13 25.28
CA GLY A 115 18.51 7.58 25.37
C GLY A 115 17.87 8.17 24.11
N THR A 116 17.09 7.40 23.35
CA THR A 116 16.42 7.91 22.14
C THR A 116 15.21 8.76 22.51
N GLU A 117 15.23 10.03 22.11
CA GLU A 117 14.06 10.90 22.07
C GLU A 117 13.52 11.01 20.64
N LEU A 118 12.21 10.84 20.48
CA LEU A 118 11.56 10.81 19.16
C LEU A 118 10.94 12.18 18.83
N ALA A 119 11.15 12.62 17.60
CA ALA A 119 10.50 13.83 17.08
C ALA A 119 8.99 13.63 16.82
N TRP A 120 8.64 12.43 16.36
CA TRP A 120 7.28 12.01 16.04
C TRP A 120 7.19 10.49 15.96
N ILE A 121 5.96 9.99 16.11
CA ILE A 121 5.59 8.59 15.96
C ILE A 121 4.43 8.52 14.97
N LEU A 122 4.51 7.63 13.99
CA LEU A 122 3.45 7.29 13.07
C LEU A 122 3.14 5.80 13.23
N ASP A 123 1.90 5.48 13.54
CA ASP A 123 1.43 4.10 13.74
C ASP A 123 0.18 3.85 12.89
N GLU A 124 -0.31 2.62 12.89
CA GLU A 124 -1.59 2.25 12.27
C GLU A 124 -2.76 3.07 12.83
N GLY A 125 -3.85 3.16 12.08
CA GLY A 125 -5.03 3.84 12.55
C GLY A 125 -6.02 4.22 11.47
N GLY A 126 -6.36 5.51 11.42
CA GLY A 126 -7.46 5.95 10.57
C GLY A 126 -7.15 5.77 9.08
N PRO A 127 -8.14 5.32 8.28
CA PRO A 127 -7.98 5.06 6.86
C PRO A 127 -8.20 6.33 6.01
N VAL A 128 -8.10 6.15 4.69
CA VAL A 128 -8.58 7.11 3.69
C VAL A 128 -9.93 6.62 3.17
N LEU A 129 -11.00 7.32 3.54
CA LEU A 129 -12.35 7.02 3.04
C LEU A 129 -12.53 7.63 1.64
N GLN A 130 -12.54 6.78 0.62
CA GLN A 130 -12.65 7.19 -0.79
C GLN A 130 -14.04 7.72 -1.12
N ASP A 131 -15.09 7.17 -0.49
CA ASP A 131 -16.47 7.64 -0.63
C ASP A 131 -16.81 8.83 0.29
N GLY A 132 -15.79 9.40 0.95
CA GLY A 132 -15.90 10.56 1.80
C GLY A 132 -16.89 10.37 2.96
N MET A 133 -17.60 11.44 3.30
CA MET A 133 -18.62 11.38 4.35
C MET A 133 -19.81 12.31 4.05
N ARG A 134 -20.79 11.82 3.28
CA ARG A 134 -22.04 12.54 3.03
C ARG A 134 -22.86 12.71 4.33
N PRO A 135 -23.55 13.85 4.55
CA PRO A 135 -23.63 15.06 3.71
C PRO A 135 -22.50 16.09 3.95
N PHE A 136 -21.50 15.76 4.76
CA PHE A 136 -20.48 16.69 5.22
C PHE A 136 -19.42 17.03 4.17
N LEU A 137 -19.19 16.16 3.20
CA LEU A 137 -18.25 16.38 2.11
C LEU A 137 -18.97 16.34 0.75
N PRO A 138 -18.48 17.07 -0.26
CA PRO A 138 -19.02 17.01 -1.61
C PRO A 138 -18.77 15.64 -2.24
N ASP A 139 -19.52 15.37 -3.30
CA ASP A 139 -19.41 14.12 -4.06
C ASP A 139 -18.03 13.99 -4.70
N GLY A 140 -17.43 12.82 -4.58
CA GLY A 140 -16.07 12.55 -5.08
C GLY A 140 -14.94 13.14 -4.23
N ALA A 141 -15.20 13.62 -3.01
CA ALA A 141 -14.15 14.02 -2.08
C ALA A 141 -13.79 12.90 -1.10
N ALA A 142 -12.50 12.59 -0.97
CA ALA A 142 -11.97 11.65 0.00
C ALA A 142 -11.71 12.30 1.37
N LEU A 143 -11.72 11.48 2.42
CA LEU A 143 -11.44 11.88 3.80
C LEU A 143 -10.32 11.03 4.39
N ALA A 144 -9.15 11.62 4.63
CA ALA A 144 -8.06 11.00 5.38
C ALA A 144 -8.23 11.26 6.88
N LEU A 145 -8.40 10.20 7.66
CA LEU A 145 -8.59 10.26 9.10
C LEU A 145 -7.26 10.05 9.82
N VAL A 146 -6.63 11.11 10.31
CA VAL A 146 -5.36 11.02 11.03
C VAL A 146 -5.63 10.96 12.53
N GLY A 147 -5.45 9.79 13.13
CA GLY A 147 -5.67 9.56 14.55
C GLY A 147 -4.70 10.39 15.41
N THR A 148 -5.22 11.36 16.14
CA THR A 148 -4.42 12.24 17.03
C THR A 148 -4.58 11.87 18.50
N ALA A 149 -5.54 10.99 18.81
CA ALA A 149 -5.70 10.34 20.09
C ALA A 149 -6.36 8.98 19.89
N GLU A 150 -6.12 8.09 20.82
CA GLU A 150 -6.80 6.80 20.99
C GLU A 150 -7.48 6.72 22.37
N LYS A 151 -8.57 5.93 22.45
CA LYS A 151 -9.30 5.70 23.70
C LYS A 151 -8.52 4.76 24.63
N GLY A 152 -8.71 4.95 25.93
CA GLY A 152 -8.19 4.03 26.94
C GLY A 152 -8.98 2.72 26.94
N GLU A 153 -8.42 1.67 27.53
CA GLU A 153 -9.09 0.38 27.71
C GLU A 153 -9.02 -0.05 29.17
N GLU A 154 -10.09 -0.60 29.70
CA GLU A 154 -10.08 -1.20 31.02
C GLU A 154 -10.94 -2.47 31.04
N ARG A 155 -10.36 -3.58 31.52
CA ARG A 155 -11.07 -4.84 31.69
C ARG A 155 -11.47 -4.99 33.15
N LEU A 156 -12.78 -5.11 33.37
CA LEU A 156 -13.38 -5.15 34.70
C LEU A 156 -14.14 -6.46 34.87
N GLU A 157 -14.10 -7.05 36.06
CA GLU A 157 -14.86 -8.24 36.43
C GLU A 157 -15.74 -7.92 37.64
N LEU A 158 -17.05 -8.12 37.48
CA LEU A 158 -18.02 -8.08 38.57
C LEU A 158 -18.43 -9.50 38.92
N GLU A 159 -18.17 -9.90 40.15
CA GLU A 159 -18.70 -11.11 40.75
C GLU A 159 -19.78 -10.74 41.76
N VAL A 160 -20.89 -11.48 41.75
CA VAL A 160 -21.96 -11.38 42.74
C VAL A 160 -22.09 -12.73 43.43
N PHE A 161 -22.17 -12.70 44.75
CA PHE A 161 -22.27 -13.87 45.61
C PHE A 161 -23.64 -13.93 46.27
N GLY A 162 -24.17 -15.14 46.40
CA GLY A 162 -25.48 -15.39 46.99
C GLY A 162 -25.55 -16.76 47.64
N ARG A 163 -26.71 -17.06 48.23
CA ARG A 163 -26.95 -18.38 48.82
C ARG A 163 -27.38 -19.36 47.72
N GLY A 164 -26.70 -20.51 47.67
CA GLY A 164 -27.10 -21.63 46.83
C GLY A 164 -28.33 -22.36 47.40
N GLY A 165 -28.90 -23.26 46.61
CA GLY A 165 -30.08 -24.04 47.03
C GLY A 165 -30.64 -24.91 45.91
N HIS A 166 -31.66 -25.70 46.21
CA HIS A 166 -32.35 -26.54 45.22
C HIS A 166 -33.28 -25.66 44.37
N ALA A 167 -33.27 -25.82 43.04
CA ALA A 167 -34.04 -24.97 42.13
C ALA A 167 -35.56 -24.99 42.39
N SER A 168 -36.08 -26.07 42.98
CA SER A 168 -37.51 -26.21 43.37
C SER A 168 -37.91 -25.39 44.61
N MET A 169 -36.96 -24.83 45.35
CA MET A 169 -37.19 -23.99 46.53
C MET A 169 -36.37 -22.70 46.42
N PRO A 170 -36.70 -21.81 45.47
CA PRO A 170 -35.91 -20.62 45.21
C PRO A 170 -35.92 -19.65 46.42
N PRO A 171 -34.80 -18.96 46.71
CA PRO A 171 -34.74 -17.99 47.81
C PRO A 171 -35.71 -16.82 47.61
N ARG A 172 -36.37 -16.38 48.68
CA ARG A 172 -37.32 -15.24 48.66
C ARG A 172 -36.72 -13.90 48.19
N HIS A 173 -35.40 -13.71 48.31
CA HIS A 173 -34.71 -12.45 48.01
C HIS A 173 -33.84 -12.47 46.75
N GLY A 174 -33.98 -13.48 45.88
CA GLY A 174 -33.23 -13.60 44.63
C GLY A 174 -31.96 -14.46 44.76
N SER A 175 -31.32 -14.74 43.62
CA SER A 175 -30.07 -15.51 43.51
C SER A 175 -28.93 -14.62 43.02
N ALA A 176 -27.68 -15.08 43.17
CA ALA A 176 -26.51 -14.39 42.65
C ALA A 176 -26.65 -14.03 41.16
N ALA A 177 -27.23 -14.93 40.37
CA ALA A 177 -27.50 -14.71 38.96
C ALA A 177 -28.55 -13.61 38.72
N LEU A 178 -29.66 -13.60 39.46
CA LEU A 178 -30.69 -12.57 39.31
C LEU A 178 -30.21 -11.19 39.76
N ASP A 179 -29.43 -11.12 40.83
CA ASP A 179 -28.84 -9.87 41.32
C ASP A 179 -27.80 -9.34 40.34
N LEU A 180 -26.98 -10.20 39.75
CA LEU A 180 -26.09 -9.82 38.66
C LEU A 180 -26.89 -9.28 37.46
N VAL A 181 -27.95 -9.96 37.03
CA VAL A 181 -28.80 -9.50 35.92
C VAL A 181 -29.43 -8.13 36.21
N ARG A 182 -29.90 -7.89 37.45
CA ARG A 182 -30.41 -6.57 37.87
C ARG A 182 -29.33 -5.50 37.81
N ALA A 183 -28.13 -5.80 38.29
CA ALA A 183 -27.00 -4.90 38.22
C ALA A 183 -26.66 -4.58 36.76
N LEU A 184 -26.57 -5.58 35.88
CA LEU A 184 -26.30 -5.42 34.46
C LEU A 184 -27.35 -4.53 33.77
N ALA A 185 -28.64 -4.80 33.98
CA ALA A 185 -29.73 -4.02 33.39
C ALA A 185 -29.73 -2.55 33.85
N ALA A 186 -29.38 -2.30 35.11
CA ALA A 186 -29.24 -0.94 35.63
C ALA A 186 -27.98 -0.24 35.09
N LEU A 187 -26.87 -0.97 34.98
CA LEU A 187 -25.62 -0.44 34.43
C LEU A 187 -25.77 -0.02 32.97
N GLU A 188 -26.44 -0.83 32.15
CA GLU A 188 -26.73 -0.53 30.75
C GLU A 188 -27.49 0.78 30.57
N ARG A 189 -28.45 1.07 31.47
CA ARG A 189 -29.25 2.31 31.46
C ARG A 189 -28.48 3.53 31.97
N SER A 190 -27.35 3.33 32.64
CA SER A 190 -26.62 4.37 33.39
C SER A 190 -25.39 4.91 32.67
N GLN A 191 -25.43 5.02 31.34
CA GLN A 191 -24.25 5.45 30.57
C GLN A 191 -23.79 6.88 30.91
N ASP A 192 -22.49 7.13 30.76
CA ASP A 192 -21.91 8.46 31.01
C ASP A 192 -22.55 9.52 30.09
N ALA A 193 -22.73 10.73 30.64
CA ALA A 193 -23.22 11.86 29.87
C ALA A 193 -22.27 12.14 28.69
N PRO A 194 -22.81 12.38 27.48
CA PRO A 194 -21.98 12.57 26.31
C PRO A 194 -21.22 13.90 26.40
N ARG A 195 -19.94 13.85 26.02
CA ARG A 195 -19.00 14.97 26.05
C ARG A 195 -18.22 14.98 24.75
N LEU A 196 -18.27 16.10 24.04
CA LEU A 196 -17.41 16.31 22.87
C LEU A 196 -16.00 16.68 23.37
N VAL A 197 -15.02 15.81 23.21
CA VAL A 197 -13.63 16.03 23.65
C VAL A 197 -12.69 15.98 22.45
N GLU A 198 -11.54 16.66 22.54
CA GLU A 198 -10.54 16.57 21.46
C GLU A 198 -10.13 15.10 21.22
N PRO A 199 -9.94 14.68 19.96
CA PRO A 199 -9.94 15.47 18.71
C PRO A 199 -11.30 15.63 18.00
N VAL A 200 -12.42 15.22 18.58
CA VAL A 200 -13.73 15.20 17.90
C VAL A 200 -14.21 16.61 17.46
N PRO A 201 -14.08 17.69 18.26
CA PRO A 201 -14.35 19.04 17.77
C PRO A 201 -13.51 19.42 16.54
N ALA A 202 -12.23 19.05 16.51
CA ALA A 202 -11.34 19.33 15.39
C ALA A 202 -11.72 18.55 14.13
N LEU A 203 -12.14 17.29 14.25
CA LEU A 203 -12.75 16.51 13.16
C LEU A 203 -13.94 17.26 12.57
N LEU A 204 -14.89 17.68 13.41
CA LEU A 204 -16.09 18.40 12.98
C LEU A 204 -15.74 19.71 12.29
N GLN A 205 -14.73 20.45 12.77
CA GLN A 205 -14.28 21.68 12.10
C GLN A 205 -13.69 21.42 10.72
N ALA A 206 -12.88 20.37 10.57
CA ALA A 206 -12.32 19.95 9.29
C ALA A 206 -13.43 19.60 8.29
N LEU A 207 -14.43 18.83 8.72
CA LEU A 207 -15.62 18.51 7.93
C LEU A 207 -16.44 19.77 7.57
N GLY A 208 -16.56 20.70 8.51
CA GLY A 208 -17.19 22.01 8.28
C GLY A 208 -16.51 22.84 7.19
N SER A 209 -15.24 22.60 6.87
CA SER A 209 -14.58 23.26 5.74
C SER A 209 -15.14 22.81 4.38
N GLY A 210 -15.61 21.55 4.27
CA GLY A 210 -16.20 20.96 3.07
C GLY A 210 -17.74 20.93 3.03
N ALA A 211 -18.42 21.17 4.15
CA ALA A 211 -19.88 20.99 4.26
C ALA A 211 -20.73 21.85 3.31
N ARG A 212 -21.70 21.23 2.65
CA ARG A 212 -22.72 21.93 1.85
C ARG A 212 -23.75 22.59 2.78
N GLY A 213 -23.98 23.90 2.59
CA GLY A 213 -24.93 24.69 3.38
C GLY A 213 -24.28 25.55 4.48
N ALA A 214 -24.62 26.85 4.50
CA ALA A 214 -24.02 27.82 5.41
C ALA A 214 -24.30 27.52 6.90
N ALA A 215 -25.52 27.04 7.21
CA ALA A 215 -25.91 26.70 8.58
C ALA A 215 -25.11 25.50 9.13
N LEU A 216 -25.04 24.40 8.37
CA LEU A 216 -24.28 23.20 8.77
C LEU A 216 -22.79 23.53 8.93
N ARG A 217 -22.21 24.26 7.97
CA ARG A 217 -20.85 24.78 8.02
C ARG A 217 -20.58 25.60 9.28
N TRP A 218 -21.49 26.50 9.64
CA TRP A 218 -21.36 27.32 10.84
C TRP A 218 -21.42 26.48 12.12
N VAL A 219 -22.38 25.54 12.22
CA VAL A 219 -22.51 24.64 13.38
C VAL A 219 -21.23 23.82 13.59
N LEU A 220 -20.72 23.21 12.52
CA LEU A 220 -19.53 22.36 12.56
C LEU A 220 -18.26 23.16 12.89
N ARG A 221 -18.08 24.35 12.30
CA ARG A 221 -16.94 25.23 12.64
C ARG A 221 -17.01 25.74 14.07
N SER A 222 -18.21 25.88 14.62
CA SER A 222 -18.47 26.33 15.99
C SER A 222 -18.47 25.20 17.02
N SER A 223 -18.02 23.98 16.68
CA SER A 223 -18.03 22.80 17.55
C SER A 223 -17.31 22.96 18.90
N ARG A 224 -16.36 23.91 18.99
CA ARG A 224 -15.63 24.25 20.22
C ARG A 224 -16.36 25.25 21.12
N SER A 225 -17.38 25.95 20.61
CA SER A 225 -18.17 26.90 21.40
C SER A 225 -19.11 26.16 22.37
N TRP A 226 -19.24 26.67 23.60
CA TRP A 226 -19.94 25.95 24.68
C TRP A 226 -21.36 25.48 24.34
N PRO A 227 -22.28 26.31 23.82
CA PRO A 227 -23.65 25.84 23.60
C PRO A 227 -23.70 24.81 22.47
N VAL A 228 -22.96 25.04 21.38
CA VAL A 228 -22.91 24.13 20.22
C VAL A 228 -22.28 22.80 20.60
N ARG A 229 -21.19 22.81 21.37
CA ARG A 229 -20.49 21.61 21.88
C ARG A 229 -21.44 20.69 22.65
N ALA A 230 -22.26 21.25 23.53
CA ALA A 230 -23.20 20.48 24.35
C ALA A 230 -24.35 19.86 23.52
N VAL A 231 -24.85 20.60 22.53
CA VAL A 231 -25.89 20.10 21.60
C VAL A 231 -25.32 18.99 20.72
N LEU A 232 -24.18 19.22 20.06
CA LEU A 232 -23.54 18.24 19.19
C LEU A 232 -23.20 16.94 19.93
N ALA A 233 -22.71 17.02 21.17
CA ALA A 233 -22.45 15.83 21.98
C ALA A 233 -23.73 14.98 22.18
N ARG A 234 -24.87 15.61 22.43
CA ARG A 234 -26.17 14.92 22.57
C ARG A 234 -26.69 14.36 21.25
N VAL A 235 -26.54 15.10 20.15
CA VAL A 235 -26.96 14.66 18.82
C VAL A 235 -26.17 13.42 18.39
N LEU A 236 -24.84 13.46 18.46
CA LEU A 236 -23.97 12.31 18.15
C LEU A 236 -24.22 11.11 19.07
N ALA A 237 -24.67 11.37 20.29
CA ALA A 237 -25.03 10.35 21.27
C ALA A 237 -26.41 9.72 21.04
N ALA A 238 -27.34 10.43 20.40
CA ALA A 238 -28.71 10.00 20.12
C ALA A 238 -28.85 9.31 18.76
N GLU A 239 -27.83 9.43 17.89
CA GLU A 239 -27.78 8.76 16.61
C GLU A 239 -27.79 7.23 16.79
N ALA A 240 -28.48 6.52 15.91
CA ALA A 240 -28.73 5.08 16.04
C ALA A 240 -27.47 4.20 15.91
N SER A 241 -26.32 4.76 15.52
CA SER A 241 -25.07 4.03 15.35
C SER A 241 -24.25 4.01 16.65
N GLY A 242 -23.85 2.82 17.11
CA GLY A 242 -22.98 2.67 18.29
C GLY A 242 -21.60 3.34 18.12
N GLU A 243 -21.17 3.55 16.88
CA GLU A 243 -19.89 4.16 16.51
C GLU A 243 -19.86 5.66 16.83
N THR A 244 -20.88 6.44 16.44
CA THR A 244 -20.92 7.88 16.75
C THR A 244 -21.09 8.14 18.25
N ALA A 245 -21.86 7.30 18.94
CA ALA A 245 -21.97 7.37 20.39
C ALA A 245 -20.61 7.15 21.08
N ALA A 246 -19.78 6.22 20.59
CA ALA A 246 -18.47 5.90 21.14
C ALA A 246 -17.46 7.07 21.03
N LEU A 247 -17.63 7.99 20.08
CA LEU A 247 -16.80 9.19 19.95
C LEU A 247 -17.04 10.21 21.09
N VAL A 248 -18.22 10.19 21.70
CA VAL A 248 -18.64 11.19 22.69
C VAL A 248 -18.91 10.61 24.08
N ARG A 249 -18.74 9.30 24.30
CA ARG A 249 -18.84 8.71 25.64
C ARG A 249 -17.78 7.65 25.93
N SER A 250 -17.47 7.49 27.21
CA SER A 250 -16.78 6.29 27.66
C SER A 250 -17.79 5.13 27.61
N THR A 251 -17.45 4.04 26.92
CA THR A 251 -18.37 2.91 26.69
C THR A 251 -18.03 1.75 27.61
N LEU A 252 -19.03 0.93 27.94
CA LEU A 252 -18.88 -0.29 28.73
C LEU A 252 -19.62 -1.41 28.00
N ALA A 253 -18.88 -2.39 27.48
CA ALA A 253 -19.43 -3.55 26.80
C ALA A 253 -19.34 -4.78 27.69
N LEU A 254 -20.46 -5.51 27.87
CA LEU A 254 -20.46 -6.83 28.49
C LEU A 254 -19.90 -7.84 27.50
N THR A 255 -18.77 -8.47 27.82
CA THR A 255 -18.08 -9.39 26.91
C THR A 255 -18.29 -10.85 27.28
N GLN A 256 -18.47 -11.14 28.58
CA GLN A 256 -18.67 -12.50 29.08
C GLN A 256 -19.62 -12.49 30.28
N LEU A 257 -20.45 -13.53 30.39
CA LEU A 257 -21.39 -13.77 31.47
C LEU A 257 -21.41 -15.27 31.79
N ASP A 258 -21.13 -15.64 33.03
CA ASP A 258 -21.07 -17.04 33.46
C ASP A 258 -21.50 -17.26 34.92
N THR A 259 -21.91 -18.49 35.24
CA THR A 259 -22.28 -18.93 36.60
C THR A 259 -21.43 -20.14 37.00
N PRO A 260 -20.29 -19.93 37.67
CA PRO A 260 -19.37 -21.00 38.05
C PRO A 260 -20.07 -22.07 38.91
N GLY A 261 -19.88 -23.34 38.55
CA GLY A 261 -20.45 -24.47 39.30
C GLY A 261 -21.97 -24.67 39.14
N ALA A 262 -22.59 -24.08 38.13
CA ALA A 262 -24.02 -24.26 37.87
C ALA A 262 -24.35 -25.66 37.34
N ALA A 263 -25.36 -26.30 37.94
CA ALA A 263 -26.02 -27.51 37.47
C ALA A 263 -27.52 -27.21 37.26
N GLY A 264 -28.19 -27.89 36.34
CA GLY A 264 -29.57 -27.56 35.92
C GLY A 264 -30.62 -27.56 37.04
N ASN A 265 -30.32 -28.12 38.21
CA ASN A 265 -31.20 -28.20 39.39
C ASN A 265 -30.68 -27.42 40.61
N VAL A 266 -29.62 -26.61 40.48
CA VAL A 266 -28.99 -25.89 41.60
C VAL A 266 -29.00 -24.38 41.35
N VAL A 267 -29.45 -23.62 42.36
CA VAL A 267 -29.32 -22.16 42.38
C VAL A 267 -27.85 -21.80 42.57
N PRO A 268 -27.23 -21.04 41.65
CA PRO A 268 -25.79 -20.77 41.71
C PRO A 268 -25.43 -19.86 42.88
N VAL A 269 -24.32 -20.19 43.55
CA VAL A 269 -23.74 -19.40 44.65
C VAL A 269 -23.00 -18.16 44.17
N ALA A 270 -22.56 -18.16 42.91
CA ALA A 270 -21.82 -17.06 42.30
C ALA A 270 -22.27 -16.85 40.86
N ALA A 271 -22.23 -15.59 40.43
CA ALA A 271 -22.40 -15.20 39.03
C ALA A 271 -21.38 -14.12 38.69
N ARG A 272 -20.82 -14.18 37.48
CA ARG A 272 -19.71 -13.35 37.04
C ARG A 272 -20.02 -12.69 35.71
N ALA A 273 -19.65 -11.42 35.59
CA ALA A 273 -19.70 -10.65 34.36
C ALA A 273 -18.35 -9.96 34.12
N ARG A 274 -17.82 -10.06 32.90
CA ARG A 274 -16.63 -9.32 32.48
C ARG A 274 -16.99 -8.25 31.47
N PHE A 275 -16.37 -7.09 31.63
CA PHE A 275 -16.61 -5.92 30.80
C PHE A 275 -15.33 -5.42 30.16
N ASN A 276 -15.47 -4.89 28.95
CA ASN A 276 -14.46 -4.05 28.32
C ASN A 276 -14.96 -2.60 28.30
N ALA A 277 -14.28 -1.72 29.02
CA ALA A 277 -14.57 -0.30 29.05
C ALA A 277 -13.60 0.47 28.14
N ARG A 278 -14.13 1.32 27.25
CA ARG A 278 -13.33 2.25 26.44
C ARG A 278 -13.44 3.67 26.97
N LEU A 279 -12.32 4.24 27.39
CA LEU A 279 -12.25 5.53 28.09
C LEU A 279 -12.02 6.70 27.12
N LEU A 280 -12.76 7.79 27.26
CA LEU A 280 -12.51 8.99 26.47
C LEU A 280 -11.19 9.70 26.83
N PRO A 281 -10.49 10.27 25.84
CA PRO A 281 -9.39 11.21 26.09
C PRO A 281 -9.86 12.45 26.84
N GLY A 282 -8.98 13.03 27.64
CA GLY A 282 -9.29 14.19 28.48
C GLY A 282 -8.94 15.54 27.85
N THR A 283 -9.72 16.57 28.22
CA THR A 283 -9.21 17.92 28.60
C THR A 283 -10.33 18.75 29.25
N ARG A 284 -10.04 19.41 30.39
CA ARG A 284 -10.78 20.58 30.88
C ARG A 284 -9.94 21.81 30.55
N THR A 285 -10.31 22.51 29.48
CA THR A 285 -9.82 23.88 29.21
C THR A 285 -11.04 24.73 28.95
N LEU A 286 -11.38 25.55 29.95
CA LEU A 286 -11.97 26.87 29.80
C LEU A 286 -11.81 27.60 31.16
N HIS A 287 -11.07 28.71 31.10
CA HIS A 287 -10.82 29.77 32.09
C HIS A 287 -9.69 29.64 33.13
N ALA A 288 -8.53 30.23 32.78
CA ALA A 288 -7.80 31.18 33.64
C ALA A 288 -6.92 32.10 32.74
N PRO A 289 -7.10 33.44 32.74
CA PRO A 289 -6.31 34.37 31.90
C PRO A 289 -4.87 34.59 32.37
N SER A 290 -4.48 34.05 33.51
CA SER A 290 -3.20 34.36 34.14
C SER A 290 -2.59 33.11 34.74
N LEU A 291 -1.68 32.46 33.99
CA LEU A 291 -0.44 31.81 34.45
C LEU A 291 0.10 30.93 33.31
N ARG A 292 1.29 31.30 32.81
CA ARG A 292 2.10 30.50 31.89
C ARG A 292 2.55 29.21 32.60
N ARG A 293 1.74 28.15 32.54
CA ARG A 293 2.11 26.72 32.60
C ARG A 293 0.82 25.90 32.57
N ALA A 294 0.40 25.50 31.38
CA ALA A 294 -0.72 24.57 31.22
C ALA A 294 -0.29 23.17 31.70
N ARG A 295 -0.72 22.76 32.90
CA ARG A 295 -0.75 21.33 33.26
C ARG A 295 -2.02 20.72 32.65
N LEU A 296 -1.84 19.71 31.81
CA LEU A 296 -2.91 18.85 31.33
C LEU A 296 -3.59 18.20 32.56
N LEU A 297 -4.89 18.46 32.76
CA LEU A 297 -5.68 17.74 33.77
C LEU A 297 -5.87 16.28 33.31
N PRO A 298 -5.92 15.30 34.24
CA PRO A 298 -6.12 13.90 33.87
C PRO A 298 -7.50 13.71 33.22
N GLY A 299 -7.56 12.99 32.10
CA GLY A 299 -8.81 12.48 31.53
C GLY A 299 -9.48 11.43 32.42
N ASP A 300 -10.40 10.66 31.84
CA ASP A 300 -10.97 9.50 32.51
C ASP A 300 -9.85 8.46 32.75
N ALA A 301 -9.23 8.48 33.93
CA ALA A 301 -8.10 7.60 34.26
C ALA A 301 -8.54 6.14 34.54
N SER A 302 -9.80 5.96 34.97
CA SER A 302 -10.42 4.66 35.21
C SER A 302 -11.95 4.81 35.26
N MET A 303 -12.65 3.76 34.83
CA MET A 303 -14.08 3.54 34.98
C MET A 303 -14.41 2.88 36.34
N GLU A 304 -13.47 2.13 36.93
CA GLU A 304 -13.70 1.33 38.14
C GLU A 304 -14.35 2.12 39.29
N PRO A 305 -13.88 3.32 39.70
CA PRO A 305 -14.48 4.04 40.83
C PRO A 305 -15.93 4.47 40.56
N ARG A 306 -16.25 4.81 39.31
CA ARG A 306 -17.61 5.18 38.88
C ARG A 306 -18.51 3.96 38.88
N LEU A 307 -18.02 2.85 38.32
CA LEU A 307 -18.75 1.60 38.25
C LEU A 307 -19.04 1.05 39.66
N ARG A 308 -18.05 1.10 40.56
CA ARG A 308 -18.18 0.71 41.97
C ARG A 308 -19.31 1.45 42.67
N LYS A 309 -19.37 2.78 42.54
CA LYS A 309 -20.46 3.60 43.12
C LYS A 309 -21.85 3.22 42.58
N ARG A 310 -21.95 2.94 41.28
CA ARG A 310 -23.22 2.51 40.66
C ARG A 310 -23.65 1.14 41.17
N ILE A 311 -22.73 0.18 41.20
CA ILE A 311 -22.99 -1.17 41.72
C ILE A 311 -23.41 -1.10 43.19
N GLN A 312 -22.73 -0.30 44.01
CA GLN A 312 -23.08 -0.09 45.41
C GLN A 312 -24.50 0.49 45.57
N ALA A 313 -24.92 1.41 44.70
CA ALA A 313 -26.29 1.94 44.72
C ALA A 313 -27.37 0.90 44.33
N ILE A 314 -27.00 -0.14 43.58
CA ILE A 314 -27.93 -1.18 43.09
C ILE A 314 -27.96 -2.39 44.03
N LEU A 315 -26.79 -2.90 44.42
CA LEU A 315 -26.61 -4.12 45.20
C LEU A 315 -26.40 -3.87 46.69
N GLY A 316 -26.24 -2.61 47.11
CA GLY A 316 -25.92 -2.23 48.49
C GLY A 316 -24.44 -2.34 48.82
N ASP A 317 -24.10 -2.02 50.07
CA ASP A 317 -22.72 -1.99 50.55
C ASP A 317 -22.03 -3.36 50.48
N ASP A 318 -20.75 -3.33 50.12
CA ASP A 318 -19.87 -4.49 50.20
C ASP A 318 -19.30 -4.60 51.61
N VAL A 319 -19.99 -5.34 52.49
CA VAL A 319 -19.48 -5.66 53.82
C VAL A 319 -18.45 -6.80 53.68
N GLY A 320 -17.19 -6.43 53.39
CA GLY A 320 -16.05 -7.35 53.43
C GLY A 320 -15.88 -8.29 52.22
N GLY A 321 -16.39 -7.95 51.03
CA GLY A 321 -16.24 -8.75 49.82
C GLY A 321 -17.18 -9.96 49.72
N GLN A 322 -18.18 -10.04 50.61
CA GLN A 322 -19.03 -11.23 50.77
C GLN A 322 -20.28 -11.22 49.89
N ARG A 323 -20.66 -10.07 49.33
CA ARG A 323 -21.89 -9.92 48.53
C ARG A 323 -21.60 -9.68 47.06
N TRP A 324 -20.60 -8.88 46.75
CA TRP A 324 -20.12 -8.68 45.39
C TRP A 324 -18.67 -8.22 45.41
N ARG A 325 -17.96 -8.41 44.31
CA ARG A 325 -16.57 -7.99 44.13
C ARG A 325 -16.40 -7.40 42.74
N LEU A 326 -15.83 -6.20 42.68
CA LEU A 326 -15.39 -5.58 41.43
C LEU A 326 -13.87 -5.59 41.38
N THR A 327 -13.32 -6.28 40.38
CA THR A 327 -11.88 -6.44 40.17
C THR A 327 -11.49 -5.77 38.84
N ARG A 328 -10.45 -4.94 38.88
CA ARG A 328 -9.79 -4.45 37.67
C ARG A 328 -8.76 -5.47 37.21
N LEU A 329 -9.04 -6.16 36.12
CA LEU A 329 -8.15 -7.19 35.56
C LEU A 329 -6.95 -6.55 34.87
N SER A 330 -7.21 -5.49 34.10
CA SER A 330 -6.18 -4.69 33.44
C SER A 330 -6.76 -3.31 33.12
N GLY A 331 -5.89 -2.32 32.89
CA GLY A 331 -6.37 -1.06 32.34
C GLY A 331 -5.27 -0.10 31.96
N ARG A 332 -5.59 0.71 30.95
CA ARG A 332 -4.72 1.67 30.30
C ARG A 332 -5.49 2.99 30.14
N PRO A 333 -4.90 4.12 30.52
CA PRO A 333 -5.55 5.41 30.31
C PRO A 333 -5.67 5.71 28.82
N ALA A 334 -6.56 6.64 28.48
CA ALA A 334 -6.57 7.21 27.13
C ALA A 334 -5.26 7.95 26.85
N SER A 335 -4.84 7.95 25.57
CA SER A 335 -3.66 8.68 25.16
C SER A 335 -3.81 10.19 25.33
N THR A 336 -2.68 10.89 25.33
CA THR A 336 -2.63 12.34 25.14
C THR A 336 -3.02 12.70 23.71
N VAL A 337 -3.66 13.87 23.55
CA VAL A 337 -4.06 14.36 22.23
C VAL A 337 -2.87 15.06 21.56
N ALA A 338 -2.44 14.55 20.41
CA ALA A 338 -1.46 15.19 19.55
C ALA A 338 -2.06 16.46 18.90
N PRO A 339 -1.31 17.59 18.81
CA PRO A 339 -1.82 18.80 18.19
C PRO A 339 -2.09 18.62 16.69
N ALA A 340 -3.31 18.91 16.25
CA ALA A 340 -3.71 18.85 14.83
C ALA A 340 -3.10 19.98 13.97
N ASP A 341 -2.42 20.94 14.58
CA ASP A 341 -1.63 22.01 13.97
C ASP A 341 -0.11 21.83 14.22
N GLY A 342 0.28 20.71 14.83
CA GLY A 342 1.67 20.40 15.12
C GLY A 342 2.46 19.94 13.89
N ARG A 343 3.79 20.00 13.99
CA ARG A 343 4.72 19.60 12.92
C ARG A 343 4.46 18.18 12.40
N ALA A 344 4.20 17.22 13.29
CA ALA A 344 3.93 15.83 12.90
C ALA A 344 2.66 15.72 12.04
N PHE A 345 1.57 16.38 12.46
CA PHE A 345 0.31 16.34 11.74
C PHE A 345 0.44 17.03 10.37
N GLU A 346 1.15 18.15 10.34
CA GLU A 346 1.43 18.89 9.10
C GLU A 346 2.24 18.07 8.09
N LEU A 347 3.21 17.27 8.55
CA LEU A 347 3.96 16.34 7.69
C LEU A 347 3.04 15.31 7.05
N VAL A 348 2.21 14.63 7.85
CA VAL A 348 1.24 13.64 7.34
C VAL A 348 0.24 14.31 6.40
N ARG A 349 -0.26 15.51 6.74
CA ARG A 349 -1.19 16.27 5.91
C ARG A 349 -0.61 16.58 4.53
N ARG A 350 0.63 17.08 4.47
CA ARG A 350 1.30 17.37 3.19
C ARG A 350 1.53 16.10 2.38
N ALA A 351 2.10 15.06 3.00
CA ALA A 351 2.35 13.79 2.35
C ALA A 351 1.05 13.18 1.78
N ALA A 352 -0.04 13.21 2.54
CA ALA A 352 -1.35 12.75 2.10
C ALA A 352 -1.89 13.58 0.93
N GLN A 353 -1.77 14.92 0.99
CA GLN A 353 -2.24 15.79 -0.09
C GLN A 353 -1.42 15.65 -1.38
N GLU A 354 -0.13 15.37 -1.26
CA GLU A 354 0.77 15.18 -2.40
C GLU A 354 0.60 13.80 -3.05
N THR A 355 0.26 12.76 -2.28
CA THR A 355 0.28 11.37 -2.77
C THR A 355 -1.10 10.72 -2.91
N LEU A 356 -2.11 11.17 -2.16
CA LEU A 356 -3.44 10.52 -2.09
C LEU A 356 -4.55 11.32 -2.77
N THR A 357 -4.23 12.47 -3.35
CA THR A 357 -5.24 13.32 -4.00
C THR A 357 -5.74 12.78 -5.31
N ALA A 358 -4.97 12.01 -6.10
CA ALA A 358 -5.51 11.22 -7.23
C ALA A 358 -6.49 11.96 -8.18
N GLY A 359 -6.41 13.29 -8.30
CA GLY A 359 -7.40 14.13 -9.02
C GLY A 359 -8.72 14.42 -8.27
N GLN A 360 -8.95 13.84 -7.10
CA GLN A 360 -10.03 14.12 -6.17
C GLN A 360 -9.66 15.13 -5.06
N ALA A 361 -10.67 15.82 -4.53
CA ALA A 361 -10.49 16.68 -3.37
C ALA A 361 -10.25 15.84 -2.12
N LEU A 362 -9.13 16.04 -1.42
CA LEU A 362 -8.81 15.33 -0.17
C LEU A 362 -8.94 16.25 1.05
N VAL A 363 -9.79 15.86 2.00
CA VAL A 363 -9.84 16.49 3.33
C VAL A 363 -9.04 15.63 4.30
N VAL A 364 -8.02 16.21 4.92
CA VAL A 364 -7.27 15.57 6.01
C VAL A 364 -7.82 16.08 7.33
N ALA A 365 -8.32 15.17 8.17
CA ALA A 365 -8.96 15.52 9.42
C ALA A 365 -8.37 14.77 10.61
N PRO A 366 -8.20 15.42 11.78
CA PRO A 366 -7.84 14.72 12.99
C PRO A 366 -8.97 13.80 13.42
N PHE A 367 -8.63 12.62 13.93
CA PHE A 367 -9.57 11.55 14.26
C PHE A 367 -9.31 11.00 15.67
N LEU A 368 -10.37 10.54 16.34
CA LEU A 368 -10.29 9.80 17.59
C LEU A 368 -10.37 8.32 17.27
N LEU A 369 -9.24 7.61 17.39
CA LEU A 369 -9.23 6.16 17.26
C LEU A 369 -9.93 5.54 18.47
N VAL A 370 -10.98 4.77 18.23
CA VAL A 370 -11.74 4.10 19.31
C VAL A 370 -11.09 2.82 19.81
N ALA A 371 -10.12 2.30 19.04
CA ALA A 371 -9.23 1.19 19.37
C ALA A 371 -7.94 1.68 20.06
N ALA A 372 -6.98 0.78 20.27
CA ALA A 372 -5.65 1.08 20.81
C ALA A 372 -4.59 0.41 19.96
N THR A 373 -3.42 1.03 19.84
CA THR A 373 -2.32 0.62 18.94
C THR A 373 -1.01 0.47 19.71
N ASP A 374 0.05 0.00 19.08
CA ASP A 374 1.35 -0.18 19.74
C ASP A 374 2.07 1.13 20.10
N SER A 375 1.70 2.24 19.48
CA SER A 375 2.15 3.59 19.80
C SER A 375 2.00 3.94 21.28
N ARG A 376 1.07 3.29 22.00
CA ARG A 376 0.92 3.36 23.46
C ARG A 376 2.24 3.12 24.21
N HIS A 377 3.09 2.23 23.71
CA HIS A 377 4.35 1.86 24.35
C HIS A 377 5.43 2.92 24.12
N TYR A 378 5.38 3.62 22.98
CA TYR A 378 6.40 4.58 22.55
C TYR A 378 6.07 6.04 22.86
N THR A 379 4.81 6.36 23.15
CA THR A 379 4.32 7.75 23.26
C THR A 379 5.14 8.62 24.25
N HIS A 380 5.68 8.00 25.30
CA HIS A 380 6.54 8.67 26.29
C HIS A 380 7.88 9.15 25.71
N LEU A 381 8.43 8.46 24.69
CA LEU A 381 9.67 8.83 23.99
C LEU A 381 9.51 10.06 23.09
N ALA A 382 8.27 10.42 22.73
CA ALA A 382 7.94 11.60 21.91
C ALA A 382 7.31 12.75 22.74
N GLY A 383 7.54 12.77 24.06
CA GLY A 383 6.99 13.79 24.96
C GLY A 383 5.45 13.84 25.00
N GLY A 384 4.78 12.77 24.58
CA GLY A 384 3.32 12.66 24.59
C GLY A 384 2.56 13.54 23.58
N ARG A 385 3.24 14.18 22.62
CA ARG A 385 2.57 15.12 21.68
C ARG A 385 2.84 14.85 20.20
N GLY A 386 3.67 13.86 19.88
CA GLY A 386 4.08 13.55 18.52
C GLY A 386 3.52 12.25 17.93
N ALA A 387 2.59 11.56 18.61
CA ALA A 387 2.09 10.25 18.17
C ALA A 387 0.81 10.36 17.33
N LEU A 388 0.89 9.92 16.08
CA LEU A 388 -0.19 9.89 15.10
C LEU A 388 -0.50 8.45 14.68
N ARG A 389 -1.76 8.18 14.36
CA ARG A 389 -2.30 6.88 13.97
C ARG A 389 -2.97 7.01 12.60
N PHE A 390 -2.24 6.69 11.54
CA PHE A 390 -2.71 6.87 10.17
C PHE A 390 -2.16 5.77 9.29
N LEU A 391 -3.08 4.96 8.76
CA LEU A 391 -2.79 3.94 7.77
C LEU A 391 -3.44 4.40 6.46
N PRO A 392 -2.68 4.74 5.40
CA PRO A 392 -3.22 5.31 4.17
C PRO A 392 -3.96 4.27 3.29
N ALA A 393 -4.65 3.31 3.90
CA ALA A 393 -5.47 2.32 3.21
C ALA A 393 -6.71 3.02 2.61
N ALA A 394 -6.90 2.84 1.30
CA ALA A 394 -8.06 3.35 0.58
C ALA A 394 -9.27 2.43 0.81
N LEU A 395 -10.21 2.86 1.64
CA LEU A 395 -11.39 2.08 2.02
C LEU A 395 -12.69 2.78 1.59
N ASN A 396 -13.73 1.99 1.31
CA ASN A 396 -15.07 2.49 1.02
C ASN A 396 -16.04 2.08 2.13
N ARG A 397 -16.65 3.07 2.79
CA ARG A 397 -17.65 2.81 3.84
C ARG A 397 -18.90 2.14 3.28
N THR A 398 -19.35 2.58 2.10
CA THR A 398 -20.51 2.03 1.38
C THR A 398 -20.30 0.60 0.89
N ALA A 399 -19.06 0.18 0.62
CA ALA A 399 -18.71 -1.21 0.29
C ALA A 399 -18.58 -2.12 1.54
N GLY A 400 -18.68 -1.55 2.74
CA GLY A 400 -18.59 -2.27 4.00
C GLY A 400 -17.16 -2.57 4.47
N ASP A 401 -16.13 -1.96 3.87
CA ASP A 401 -14.72 -2.31 4.14
C ASP A 401 -14.34 -2.06 5.61
N LEU A 402 -14.90 -1.04 6.26
CA LEU A 402 -14.67 -0.78 7.69
C LEU A 402 -15.13 -1.94 8.60
N ARG A 403 -16.16 -2.69 8.18
CA ARG A 403 -16.67 -3.86 8.95
C ARG A 403 -15.82 -5.11 8.73
N ARG A 404 -14.91 -5.08 7.76
CA ARG A 404 -14.04 -6.20 7.38
C ARG A 404 -12.72 -6.21 8.15
N VAL A 405 -12.37 -5.11 8.81
CA VAL A 405 -11.27 -5.08 9.79
C VAL A 405 -11.55 -6.15 10.86
N HIS A 406 -10.64 -7.11 11.01
CA HIS A 406 -10.80 -8.32 11.84
C HIS A 406 -11.98 -9.25 11.45
N GLY A 407 -12.71 -8.92 10.38
CA GLY A 407 -13.89 -9.63 9.90
C GLY A 407 -13.57 -10.73 8.87
N ILE A 408 -14.60 -11.43 8.41
CA ILE A 408 -14.50 -12.34 7.27
C ILE A 408 -14.35 -11.51 5.99
N ASP A 409 -13.62 -12.06 5.01
CA ASP A 409 -13.42 -11.44 3.71
C ASP A 409 -12.70 -10.07 3.80
N GLU A 410 -11.77 -9.97 4.75
CA GLU A 410 -10.85 -8.84 4.80
C GLU A 410 -10.10 -8.72 3.48
N ARG A 411 -10.10 -7.52 2.92
CA ARG A 411 -9.55 -7.23 1.60
C ARG A 411 -9.17 -5.78 1.47
N LEU A 412 -8.22 -5.48 0.59
CA LEU A 412 -7.81 -4.12 0.24
C LEU A 412 -7.85 -3.94 -1.27
N ALA A 413 -8.38 -2.81 -1.74
CA ALA A 413 -8.45 -2.54 -3.17
C ALA A 413 -7.04 -2.40 -3.76
N VAL A 414 -6.80 -3.10 -4.87
CA VAL A 414 -5.65 -2.87 -5.75
C VAL A 414 -6.07 -1.78 -6.71
N THR A 415 -5.82 -0.53 -6.33
CA THR A 415 -6.12 0.60 -7.21
C THR A 415 -5.07 0.69 -8.31
N ARG A 416 -5.51 0.65 -9.57
CA ARG A 416 -4.71 1.16 -10.69
C ARG A 416 -4.40 2.64 -10.42
N ARG A 417 -3.20 3.10 -10.78
CA ARG A 417 -2.81 4.47 -10.44
C ARG A 417 -3.52 5.46 -11.38
N PRO A 418 -4.18 6.50 -10.86
CA PRO A 418 -4.71 7.57 -11.68
C PRO A 418 -3.54 8.31 -12.33
N VAL A 419 -3.67 8.60 -13.61
CA VAL A 419 -2.61 9.21 -14.43
C VAL A 419 -2.96 10.64 -14.86
N PRO A 420 -1.97 11.52 -15.11
CA PRO A 420 -2.21 12.85 -15.65
C PRO A 420 -2.80 12.82 -17.07
N LEU A 421 -4.11 13.00 -17.20
CA LEU A 421 -4.83 12.90 -18.48
C LEU A 421 -4.40 13.91 -19.56
N GLU A 422 -3.56 14.89 -19.23
CA GLU A 422 -3.01 15.82 -20.21
C GLU A 422 -2.10 15.13 -21.24
N LEU A 423 -1.46 14.01 -20.87
CA LEU A 423 -0.63 13.22 -21.79
C LEU A 423 -1.45 12.29 -22.72
N GLU A 424 -2.77 12.21 -22.53
CA GLU A 424 -3.68 11.60 -23.52
C GLU A 424 -4.02 12.55 -24.67
N LYS A 425 -3.73 13.85 -24.54
CA LYS A 425 -4.11 14.86 -25.51
C LYS A 425 -2.93 15.18 -26.44
N GLY A 426 -3.18 15.18 -27.75
CA GLY A 426 -2.24 15.64 -28.76
C GLY A 426 -1.86 14.60 -29.81
N ASP A 427 -1.06 15.03 -30.78
CA ASP A 427 -0.55 14.16 -31.85
C ASP A 427 0.63 13.31 -31.35
N LEU A 428 0.86 12.17 -32.01
CA LEU A 428 1.99 11.28 -31.74
C LEU A 428 3.32 12.06 -31.71
N PRO A 429 4.02 12.12 -30.55
CA PRO A 429 5.26 12.86 -30.44
C PRO A 429 6.36 12.19 -31.28
N MET A 430 7.04 12.96 -32.12
CA MET A 430 8.08 12.46 -33.03
C MET A 430 9.20 13.49 -33.17
N ASN A 431 10.44 13.08 -32.91
CA ASN A 431 11.65 13.88 -33.05
C ASN A 431 11.59 15.25 -32.37
N THR A 432 10.90 15.34 -31.23
CA THR A 432 10.75 16.60 -30.46
C THR A 432 12.10 17.21 -30.07
N PHE A 433 13.09 16.36 -29.78
CA PHE A 433 14.49 16.73 -29.61
C PHE A 433 15.37 15.96 -30.59
N ASN A 434 16.38 16.62 -31.15
CA ASN A 434 17.29 16.03 -32.14
C ASN A 434 18.75 16.25 -31.74
N ASN A 435 19.70 15.69 -32.50
CA ASN A 435 21.13 15.78 -32.18
C ASN A 435 21.69 17.22 -32.06
N LYS A 436 21.03 18.23 -32.65
CA LYS A 436 21.45 19.64 -32.54
C LYS A 436 20.88 20.33 -31.30
N LYS A 437 19.66 19.95 -30.90
CA LYS A 437 18.96 20.45 -29.71
C LYS A 437 18.52 19.25 -28.88
N ALA A 438 19.50 18.60 -28.25
CA ALA A 438 19.27 17.42 -27.42
C ALA A 438 18.74 17.84 -26.04
N PHE A 439 17.93 16.97 -25.44
CA PHE A 439 17.35 17.18 -24.12
C PHE A 439 18.33 16.73 -23.04
N LYS A 440 18.48 17.52 -21.97
CA LYS A 440 19.28 17.16 -20.79
C LYS A 440 18.35 16.67 -19.70
N ALA A 441 18.49 15.39 -19.38
CA ALA A 441 17.72 14.70 -18.36
C ALA A 441 18.64 14.25 -17.21
N THR A 442 18.03 13.85 -16.09
CA THR A 442 18.77 13.42 -14.91
C THR A 442 18.44 11.97 -14.58
N VAL A 443 19.46 11.14 -14.38
CA VAL A 443 19.28 9.75 -13.94
C VAL A 443 18.74 9.75 -12.50
N LYS A 444 17.63 9.05 -12.26
CA LYS A 444 17.02 8.88 -10.92
C LYS A 444 17.46 7.59 -10.25
N SER A 445 17.57 6.51 -11.02
CA SER A 445 18.02 5.21 -10.51
C SER A 445 18.62 4.37 -11.63
N VAL A 446 19.53 3.49 -11.25
CA VAL A 446 20.10 2.42 -12.08
C VAL A 446 20.09 1.17 -11.23
N GLU A 447 19.32 0.16 -11.64
CA GLU A 447 19.15 -1.10 -10.92
C GLU A 447 19.53 -2.27 -11.82
N ARG A 448 20.39 -3.18 -11.35
CA ARG A 448 20.62 -4.46 -12.02
C ARG A 448 19.40 -5.35 -11.78
N ILE A 449 18.75 -5.77 -12.86
CA ILE A 449 17.50 -6.55 -12.84
C ILE A 449 17.68 -8.02 -13.26
N VAL A 450 18.90 -8.54 -13.09
CA VAL A 450 19.25 -9.93 -13.42
C VAL A 450 19.97 -10.59 -12.26
N GLY A 451 19.68 -11.87 -12.06
CA GLY A 451 20.26 -12.70 -11.01
C GLY A 451 21.77 -12.94 -11.18
N PRO A 452 22.41 -13.53 -10.16
CA PRO A 452 23.86 -13.77 -10.16
C PRO A 452 24.33 -14.74 -11.26
N LYS A 453 23.49 -15.68 -11.71
CA LYS A 453 23.82 -16.68 -12.74
C LYS A 453 23.45 -16.22 -14.16
N ALA A 454 22.96 -15.00 -14.33
CA ALA A 454 22.67 -14.46 -15.66
C ALA A 454 23.97 -14.29 -16.47
N THR A 455 23.86 -14.44 -17.79
CA THR A 455 25.02 -14.46 -18.71
C THR A 455 25.64 -13.09 -18.99
N GLY A 456 25.01 -12.04 -18.47
CA GLY A 456 25.44 -10.66 -18.63
C GLY A 456 24.62 -9.78 -17.72
N GLU A 457 25.01 -8.51 -17.65
CA GLU A 457 24.32 -7.52 -16.84
C GLU A 457 23.26 -6.79 -17.68
N THR A 458 22.04 -6.71 -17.14
CA THR A 458 20.98 -5.85 -17.65
C THR A 458 20.51 -4.94 -16.52
N CYS A 459 20.39 -3.65 -16.82
CA CYS A 459 19.95 -2.63 -15.89
C CYS A 459 18.60 -2.04 -16.31
N HIS A 460 17.76 -1.76 -15.33
CA HIS A 460 16.63 -0.86 -15.44
C HIS A 460 17.06 0.54 -14.99
N ILE A 461 16.79 1.54 -15.82
CA ILE A 461 17.29 2.91 -15.60
C ILE A 461 16.12 3.88 -15.68
N ILE A 462 15.84 4.58 -14.59
CA ILE A 462 14.80 5.63 -14.53
C ILE A 462 15.45 6.98 -14.75
N ILE A 463 14.87 7.78 -15.62
CA ILE A 463 15.37 9.10 -16.03
C ILE A 463 14.26 10.14 -15.84
N GLU A 464 14.57 11.23 -15.15
CA GLU A 464 13.67 12.37 -14.96
C GLU A 464 13.64 13.26 -16.20
N THR A 465 12.45 13.38 -16.78
CA THR A 465 12.18 14.15 -18.00
C THR A 465 11.39 15.42 -17.75
N ARG A 466 10.82 15.58 -16.54
CA ARG A 466 9.95 16.72 -16.17
C ARG A 466 8.74 16.90 -17.11
N GLY A 467 8.34 15.82 -17.80
CA GLY A 467 7.27 15.83 -18.79
C GLY A 467 7.60 16.59 -20.09
N GLU A 468 8.85 17.04 -20.29
CA GLU A 468 9.22 17.92 -21.41
C GLU A 468 9.44 17.18 -22.74
N ILE A 469 9.66 15.87 -22.69
CA ILE A 469 9.90 15.02 -23.87
C ILE A 469 8.87 13.86 -23.90
N PRO A 470 7.58 14.13 -24.16
CA PRO A 470 6.53 13.12 -24.12
C PRO A 470 6.77 12.02 -25.15
N PHE A 471 6.28 10.81 -24.88
CA PHE A 471 6.41 9.63 -25.74
C PHE A 471 5.18 8.74 -25.61
N TRP A 472 4.94 7.89 -26.60
CA TRP A 472 3.92 6.84 -26.55
C TRP A 472 4.58 5.46 -26.47
N GLU A 473 3.80 4.48 -26.02
CA GLU A 473 4.24 3.09 -25.87
C GLU A 473 4.78 2.54 -27.20
N GLY A 474 5.94 1.88 -27.14
CA GLY A 474 6.61 1.34 -28.34
C GLY A 474 7.56 2.28 -29.06
N GLN A 475 7.73 3.52 -28.58
CA GLN A 475 8.76 4.42 -29.08
C GLN A 475 10.13 4.19 -28.44
N SER A 476 11.15 4.84 -29.00
CA SER A 476 12.55 4.77 -28.62
C SER A 476 13.15 6.15 -28.39
N TYR A 477 14.07 6.26 -27.44
CA TYR A 477 14.93 7.44 -27.26
C TYR A 477 16.35 7.17 -27.75
N GLY A 478 16.98 8.21 -28.31
CA GLY A 478 18.40 8.19 -28.63
C GLY A 478 19.23 8.80 -27.52
N ILE A 479 20.16 8.03 -26.94
CA ILE A 479 21.10 8.51 -25.93
C ILE A 479 22.43 8.87 -26.57
N ILE A 480 22.91 10.08 -26.30
CA ILE A 480 24.23 10.55 -26.73
C ILE A 480 25.21 10.31 -25.57
N PRO A 481 26.15 9.36 -25.68
CA PRO A 481 27.13 9.14 -24.63
C PRO A 481 28.12 10.31 -24.56
N PRO A 482 28.68 10.59 -23.38
CA PRO A 482 29.68 11.66 -23.20
C PRO A 482 30.93 11.38 -24.04
N GLY A 483 31.62 12.46 -24.43
CA GLY A 483 32.85 12.40 -25.23
C GLY A 483 32.67 12.74 -26.71
N THR A 484 33.79 12.72 -27.44
CA THR A 484 33.88 13.05 -28.86
C THR A 484 34.53 11.90 -29.64
N LYS A 485 34.23 11.84 -30.94
CA LYS A 485 34.93 11.00 -31.91
C LYS A 485 35.47 11.85 -33.04
N VAL A 486 36.56 11.42 -33.66
CA VAL A 486 37.04 12.00 -34.93
C VAL A 486 36.21 11.42 -36.07
N ASN A 487 35.58 12.28 -36.87
CA ASN A 487 34.82 11.84 -38.05
C ASN A 487 35.75 11.54 -39.24
N SER A 488 35.19 11.00 -40.33
CA SER A 488 35.92 10.69 -41.57
C SER A 488 36.55 11.92 -42.25
N LYS A 489 36.23 13.14 -41.80
CA LYS A 489 36.80 14.41 -42.27
C LYS A 489 37.84 14.99 -41.30
N GLY A 490 38.29 14.22 -40.31
CA GLY A 490 39.31 14.63 -39.34
C GLY A 490 38.84 15.64 -38.28
N LYS A 491 37.53 15.91 -38.18
CA LYS A 491 36.97 16.84 -37.19
C LYS A 491 36.44 16.08 -35.97
N GLU A 492 36.74 16.57 -34.77
CA GLU A 492 36.10 16.11 -33.54
C GLU A 492 34.61 16.48 -33.53
N VAL A 493 33.76 15.48 -33.35
CA VAL A 493 32.31 15.61 -33.25
C VAL A 493 31.81 14.78 -32.07
N PRO A 494 30.68 15.14 -31.43
CA PRO A 494 30.07 14.30 -30.41
C PRO A 494 29.81 12.88 -30.92
N HIS A 495 29.78 11.91 -30.01
CA HIS A 495 29.33 10.57 -30.36
C HIS A 495 27.90 10.59 -30.92
N GLY A 496 27.60 9.63 -31.82
CA GLY A 496 26.24 9.49 -32.33
C GLY A 496 25.29 8.93 -31.27
N ALA A 497 24.01 9.30 -31.35
CA ALA A 497 22.98 8.75 -30.50
C ALA A 497 22.83 7.22 -30.71
N ARG A 498 22.61 6.48 -29.62
CA ARG A 498 22.23 5.06 -29.62
C ARG A 498 20.78 4.96 -29.21
N LEU A 499 19.97 4.27 -30.00
CA LEU A 499 18.54 4.10 -29.74
C LEU A 499 18.33 3.02 -28.68
N TYR A 500 17.41 3.29 -27.77
CA TYR A 500 16.91 2.37 -26.76
C TYR A 500 15.39 2.47 -26.73
N SER A 501 14.73 1.32 -26.88
CA SER A 501 13.27 1.23 -26.73
C SER A 501 12.87 1.58 -25.31
N ILE A 502 11.79 2.34 -25.17
CA ILE A 502 11.32 2.84 -23.90
C ILE A 502 10.61 1.70 -23.14
N ALA A 503 10.99 1.50 -21.87
CA ALA A 503 10.50 0.43 -21.02
C ALA A 503 9.39 0.88 -20.04
N ALA A 504 9.13 2.18 -19.96
CA ALA A 504 8.02 2.76 -19.21
C ALA A 504 6.80 2.97 -20.12
N SER A 505 5.61 3.07 -19.55
CA SER A 505 4.48 3.66 -20.26
C SER A 505 4.62 5.18 -20.31
N ARG A 506 3.78 5.88 -21.09
CA ARG A 506 3.84 7.35 -21.28
C ARG A 506 3.81 8.16 -19.99
N TYR A 507 3.37 7.56 -18.89
CA TYR A 507 3.30 8.16 -17.55
C TYR A 507 4.53 7.90 -16.68
N GLY A 508 5.55 7.22 -17.21
CA GLY A 508 6.73 6.85 -16.45
C GLY A 508 6.45 5.72 -15.46
N ASP A 509 7.47 5.38 -14.66
CA ASP A 509 7.37 4.24 -13.74
C ASP A 509 6.51 4.53 -12.49
N ASN A 510 6.31 5.81 -12.18
CA ASN A 510 5.49 6.28 -11.04
C ASN A 510 4.08 6.71 -11.43
N PHE A 511 3.75 6.68 -12.73
CA PHE A 511 2.46 7.13 -13.28
C PHE A 511 2.19 8.64 -13.12
N ASP A 512 3.24 9.46 -13.00
CA ASP A 512 3.18 10.91 -12.80
C ASP A 512 3.50 11.73 -14.06
N GLY A 513 3.91 11.09 -15.15
CA GLY A 513 4.31 11.74 -16.40
C GLY A 513 5.67 12.46 -16.34
N GLN A 514 6.42 12.34 -15.25
CA GLN A 514 7.65 13.10 -15.02
C GLN A 514 8.93 12.32 -15.35
N THR A 515 8.80 11.02 -15.62
CA THR A 515 9.93 10.11 -15.81
C THR A 515 9.75 9.23 -17.04
N THR A 516 10.85 8.63 -17.47
CA THR A 516 10.87 7.53 -18.43
C THR A 516 11.87 6.49 -17.98
N SER A 517 11.82 5.29 -18.58
CA SER A 517 12.68 4.19 -18.18
C SER A 517 13.26 3.44 -19.37
N LEU A 518 14.51 2.97 -19.23
CA LEU A 518 15.21 2.19 -20.25
C LEU A 518 15.62 0.83 -19.69
N CYS A 519 15.59 -0.20 -20.55
CA CYS A 519 16.11 -1.54 -20.26
C CYS A 519 17.42 -1.73 -21.04
N VAL A 520 18.56 -1.70 -20.36
CA VAL A 520 19.88 -1.63 -20.99
C VAL A 520 20.72 -2.83 -20.62
N ARG A 521 21.10 -3.65 -21.60
CA ARG A 521 22.10 -4.70 -21.42
C ARG A 521 23.49 -4.12 -21.63
N ARG A 522 24.40 -4.36 -20.69
CA ARG A 522 25.81 -3.99 -20.83
C ARG A 522 26.41 -4.75 -22.01
N ALA A 523 26.93 -4.00 -22.98
CA ALA A 523 27.59 -4.59 -24.14
C ALA A 523 29.07 -4.85 -23.81
N THR A 524 29.43 -6.12 -23.72
CA THR A 524 30.80 -6.59 -23.54
C THR A 524 31.21 -7.43 -24.76
N TYR A 525 32.50 -7.45 -25.08
CA TYR A 525 33.04 -8.26 -26.15
C TYR A 525 33.91 -9.36 -25.55
N TRP A 526 33.52 -10.61 -25.75
CA TRP A 526 34.36 -11.75 -25.40
C TRP A 526 35.44 -11.94 -26.46
N CYS A 527 36.71 -11.82 -26.07
CA CYS A 527 37.83 -12.08 -26.97
C CYS A 527 38.20 -13.57 -26.90
N PRO A 528 38.03 -14.35 -27.99
CA PRO A 528 38.38 -15.77 -28.01
C PRO A 528 39.86 -16.04 -27.71
N GLU A 529 40.75 -15.12 -28.11
CA GLU A 529 42.19 -15.22 -27.90
C GLU A 529 42.58 -15.01 -26.43
N MET A 530 41.93 -14.04 -25.76
CA MET A 530 42.20 -13.75 -24.34
C MET A 530 41.41 -14.66 -23.39
N LYS A 531 40.42 -15.41 -23.90
CA LYS A 531 39.44 -16.16 -23.08
C LYS A 531 38.86 -15.32 -21.93
N ALA A 532 38.66 -14.03 -22.21
CA ALA A 532 38.16 -13.04 -21.27
C ALA A 532 37.43 -11.93 -22.03
N GLU A 533 36.64 -11.12 -21.31
CA GLU A 533 36.07 -9.91 -21.88
C GLU A 533 37.18 -8.89 -22.18
N ASP A 534 37.17 -8.34 -23.38
CA ASP A 534 38.12 -7.31 -23.81
C ASP A 534 37.65 -5.93 -23.35
N PRO A 535 38.36 -5.28 -22.40
CA PRO A 535 37.99 -3.95 -21.94
C PRO A 535 38.10 -2.88 -23.03
N ALA A 536 38.94 -3.09 -24.06
CA ALA A 536 39.16 -2.12 -25.13
C ALA A 536 38.01 -2.08 -26.15
N LYS A 537 37.15 -3.12 -26.19
CA LYS A 537 35.99 -3.22 -27.09
C LYS A 537 34.64 -3.07 -26.37
N LYS A 538 34.64 -2.46 -25.17
CA LYS A 538 33.41 -2.19 -24.40
C LYS A 538 32.47 -1.26 -25.17
N GLY A 539 31.18 -1.57 -25.15
CA GLY A 539 30.16 -0.71 -25.75
C GLY A 539 30.04 0.61 -25.01
N LEU A 540 30.39 1.71 -25.66
CA LEU A 540 30.47 3.04 -25.03
C LEU A 540 29.17 3.45 -24.31
N CYS A 541 28.04 3.42 -25.00
CA CYS A 541 26.78 3.99 -24.48
C CYS A 541 26.11 3.09 -23.42
N SER A 542 26.12 1.77 -23.62
CA SER A 542 25.51 0.85 -22.64
C SER A 542 26.31 0.79 -21.35
N ASN A 543 27.64 0.84 -21.40
CA ASN A 543 28.46 0.92 -20.19
C ASN A 543 28.24 2.27 -19.47
N PHE A 544 28.23 3.39 -20.19
CA PHE A 544 27.90 4.71 -19.62
C PHE A 544 26.57 4.69 -18.86
N LEU A 545 25.52 4.11 -19.45
CA LEU A 545 24.20 4.03 -18.83
C LEU A 545 24.17 3.09 -17.62
N CYS A 546 24.76 1.90 -17.74
CA CYS A 546 24.81 0.93 -16.64
C CYS A 546 25.72 1.36 -15.47
N ASP A 547 26.70 2.23 -15.72
CA ASP A 547 27.60 2.79 -14.70
C ASP A 547 27.11 4.12 -14.12
N ALA A 548 26.04 4.69 -14.65
CA ALA A 548 25.49 5.97 -14.20
C ALA A 548 24.96 5.88 -12.77
N LYS A 549 24.97 7.02 -12.07
CA LYS A 549 24.50 7.16 -10.69
C LYS A 549 23.31 8.12 -10.63
N PRO A 550 22.45 7.99 -9.61
CA PRO A 550 21.42 8.99 -9.34
C PRO A 550 22.03 10.41 -9.29
N GLY A 551 21.47 11.33 -10.08
CA GLY A 551 21.95 12.70 -10.23
C GLY A 551 22.81 12.96 -11.48
N ASP A 552 23.31 11.92 -12.15
CA ASP A 552 24.09 12.09 -13.38
C ASP A 552 23.23 12.65 -14.52
N GLU A 553 23.83 13.51 -15.35
CA GLU A 553 23.16 14.07 -16.53
C GLU A 553 23.26 13.10 -17.72
N VAL A 554 22.15 12.89 -18.41
CA VAL A 554 22.08 12.14 -19.66
C VAL A 554 21.52 12.99 -20.79
N THR A 555 22.17 12.93 -21.94
CA THR A 555 21.74 13.66 -23.14
C THR A 555 20.86 12.76 -24.02
N MET A 556 19.63 13.20 -24.27
CA MET A 556 18.58 12.43 -24.93
C MET A 556 18.07 13.10 -26.22
N THR A 557 17.56 12.29 -27.13
CA THR A 557 16.94 12.69 -28.40
C THR A 557 15.71 11.82 -28.65
N GLY A 558 14.77 12.30 -29.46
CA GLY A 558 13.51 11.61 -29.76
C GLY A 558 12.27 12.32 -29.20
N PRO A 559 11.20 11.58 -28.85
CA PRO A 559 11.04 10.15 -29.13
C PRO A 559 11.02 9.85 -30.63
N THR A 560 11.29 8.61 -31.01
CA THR A 560 11.28 8.13 -32.40
C THR A 560 10.66 6.74 -32.48
N GLY A 561 10.22 6.33 -33.68
CA GLY A 561 9.62 5.02 -33.90
C GLY A 561 8.11 5.10 -34.07
N LYS A 562 7.61 4.32 -35.04
CA LYS A 562 6.18 4.15 -35.34
C LYS A 562 5.77 2.68 -35.52
N ILE A 563 6.75 1.78 -35.61
CA ILE A 563 6.53 0.39 -36.02
C ILE A 563 5.87 -0.40 -34.90
N LEU A 564 6.31 -0.20 -33.66
CA LEU A 564 5.79 -0.86 -32.46
C LEU A 564 4.73 -0.02 -31.74
N LEU A 565 3.97 0.84 -32.43
CA LEU A 565 2.86 1.52 -31.75
C LEU A 565 1.71 0.54 -31.50
N MET A 566 1.03 0.71 -30.36
CA MET A 566 -0.16 -0.07 -30.04
C MET A 566 -1.35 0.33 -30.93
N PRO A 567 -2.22 -0.60 -31.37
CA PRO A 567 -3.51 -0.28 -31.94
C PRO A 567 -4.40 0.42 -30.92
N GLU A 568 -5.33 1.25 -31.42
CA GLU A 568 -6.29 1.97 -30.59
C GLU A 568 -7.40 1.07 -30.03
N ASP A 569 -7.65 -0.09 -30.65
CA ASP A 569 -8.71 -1.02 -30.23
C ASP A 569 -8.38 -1.69 -28.88
N PRO A 570 -9.17 -1.46 -27.82
CA PRO A 570 -8.97 -2.10 -26.51
C PRO A 570 -9.19 -3.61 -26.50
N ASN A 571 -9.90 -4.16 -27.49
CA ASN A 571 -10.17 -5.60 -27.62
C ASN A 571 -9.11 -6.34 -28.46
N ALA A 572 -8.12 -5.63 -29.00
CA ALA A 572 -7.12 -6.22 -29.88
C ALA A 572 -6.35 -7.35 -29.18
N VAL A 573 -5.97 -8.36 -29.95
CA VAL A 573 -5.12 -9.46 -29.49
C VAL A 573 -3.67 -9.14 -29.82
N PHE A 574 -2.81 -9.19 -28.81
CA PHE A 574 -1.38 -8.90 -28.91
C PHE A 574 -0.57 -10.18 -28.72
N ILE A 575 0.25 -10.54 -29.71
CA ILE A 575 1.26 -11.58 -29.59
C ILE A 575 2.62 -10.90 -29.57
N MET A 576 3.28 -10.91 -28.43
CA MET A 576 4.53 -10.19 -28.18
C MET A 576 5.67 -11.18 -28.06
N VAL A 577 6.64 -11.12 -28.98
CA VAL A 577 7.79 -12.03 -29.00
C VAL A 577 9.06 -11.25 -28.72
N ALA A 578 9.65 -11.49 -27.54
CA ALA A 578 10.83 -10.78 -27.05
C ALA A 578 12.04 -11.70 -26.88
N THR A 579 13.23 -11.16 -27.16
CA THR A 579 14.50 -11.73 -26.68
C THR A 579 15.33 -10.70 -25.93
N GLY A 580 15.78 -11.04 -24.72
CA GLY A 580 16.60 -10.14 -23.89
C GLY A 580 15.96 -8.76 -23.66
N THR A 581 16.67 -7.68 -24.01
CA THR A 581 16.19 -6.29 -23.86
C THR A 581 15.04 -5.92 -24.79
N GLY A 582 14.70 -6.79 -25.75
CA GLY A 582 13.50 -6.62 -26.58
C GLY A 582 12.19 -6.65 -25.80
N ILE A 583 12.23 -6.98 -24.50
CA ILE A 583 11.10 -6.88 -23.60
C ILE A 583 10.67 -5.44 -23.29
N ALA A 584 11.54 -4.44 -23.51
CA ALA A 584 11.30 -3.04 -23.16
C ALA A 584 9.94 -2.49 -23.67
N PRO A 585 9.64 -2.51 -24.99
CA PRO A 585 8.36 -2.01 -25.48
C PRO A 585 7.16 -2.80 -24.94
N TYR A 586 7.31 -4.09 -24.65
CA TYR A 586 6.19 -4.90 -24.14
C TYR A 586 5.93 -4.66 -22.66
N ARG A 587 6.95 -4.35 -21.86
CA ARG A 587 6.72 -3.81 -20.52
C ARG A 587 5.92 -2.51 -20.60
N SER A 588 6.25 -1.62 -21.53
CA SER A 588 5.50 -0.39 -21.79
C SER A 588 4.02 -0.68 -22.11
N PHE A 589 3.76 -1.66 -22.99
CA PHE A 589 2.40 -2.08 -23.35
C PHE A 589 1.63 -2.64 -22.16
N LEU A 590 2.21 -3.61 -21.46
CA LEU A 590 1.57 -4.31 -20.35
C LEU A 590 1.23 -3.37 -19.19
N ARG A 591 2.09 -2.38 -18.91
CA ARG A 591 1.79 -1.32 -17.94
C ARG A 591 0.55 -0.54 -18.34
N ARG A 592 0.44 -0.13 -19.61
CA ARG A 592 -0.73 0.59 -20.12
C ARG A 592 -2.01 -0.25 -20.12
N MET A 593 -1.91 -1.54 -20.42
CA MET A 593 -3.05 -2.45 -20.44
C MET A 593 -3.60 -2.73 -19.03
N PHE A 594 -2.70 -3.01 -18.07
CA PHE A 594 -3.08 -3.64 -16.81
C PHE A 594 -2.87 -2.79 -15.56
N LEU A 595 -1.94 -1.83 -15.56
CA LEU A 595 -1.55 -1.09 -14.36
C LEU A 595 -2.11 0.35 -14.30
N GLU A 596 -2.50 0.91 -15.44
CA GLU A 596 -2.99 2.29 -15.56
C GLU A 596 -4.51 2.41 -15.42
N ASP A 597 -4.96 3.44 -14.70
CA ASP A 597 -6.36 3.85 -14.68
C ASP A 597 -6.60 5.03 -15.62
N VAL A 598 -6.84 4.73 -16.90
CA VAL A 598 -7.20 5.73 -17.92
C VAL A 598 -8.69 5.65 -18.20
N PRO A 599 -9.50 6.70 -17.95
CA PRO A 599 -10.95 6.68 -18.19
C PRO A 599 -11.34 6.31 -19.62
N ASN A 600 -10.49 6.65 -20.59
CA ASN A 600 -10.76 6.46 -22.02
C ASN A 600 -10.13 5.20 -22.62
N TYR A 601 -9.36 4.43 -21.85
CA TYR A 601 -8.69 3.22 -22.34
C TYR A 601 -8.71 2.13 -21.28
N LYS A 602 -9.43 1.05 -21.58
CA LYS A 602 -9.47 -0.15 -20.74
C LYS A 602 -9.28 -1.37 -21.61
N PHE A 603 -8.14 -2.01 -21.48
CA PHE A 603 -7.84 -3.24 -22.21
C PHE A 603 -8.79 -4.36 -21.81
N THR A 604 -9.32 -5.07 -22.81
CA THR A 604 -10.27 -6.17 -22.69
C THR A 604 -9.94 -7.34 -23.61
N GLY A 605 -8.92 -7.19 -24.47
CA GLY A 605 -8.43 -8.24 -25.36
C GLY A 605 -7.53 -9.25 -24.66
N LEU A 606 -6.70 -9.92 -25.46
CA LEU A 606 -5.71 -10.90 -25.00
C LEU A 606 -4.29 -10.38 -25.28
N ALA A 607 -3.44 -10.35 -24.26
CA ALA A 607 -2.02 -10.05 -24.36
C ALA A 607 -1.21 -11.31 -24.08
N TRP A 608 -0.45 -11.78 -25.06
CA TRP A 608 0.36 -12.99 -24.94
C TRP A 608 1.84 -12.67 -25.15
N LEU A 609 2.63 -12.79 -24.09
CA LEU A 609 4.06 -12.56 -24.10
C LEU A 609 4.86 -13.87 -24.18
N PHE A 610 5.66 -13.99 -25.23
CA PHE A 610 6.72 -14.99 -25.36
C PHE A 610 8.07 -14.34 -25.05
N MET A 611 8.79 -14.84 -24.05
CA MET A 611 10.07 -14.29 -23.62
C MET A 611 11.22 -15.29 -23.69
N GLY A 612 12.17 -15.03 -24.59
CA GLY A 612 13.38 -15.83 -24.77
C GLY A 612 14.56 -15.29 -23.96
N VAL A 613 15.05 -16.09 -23.02
CA VAL A 613 16.23 -15.77 -22.19
C VAL A 613 17.14 -16.99 -21.98
N ALA A 614 18.31 -16.76 -21.39
CA ALA A 614 19.28 -17.83 -21.20
C ALA A 614 18.86 -18.84 -20.12
N ASN A 615 18.42 -18.34 -18.97
CA ASN A 615 18.11 -19.10 -17.76
C ASN A 615 17.14 -18.29 -16.88
N SER A 616 16.67 -18.89 -15.79
CA SER A 616 15.73 -18.26 -14.87
C SER A 616 16.23 -16.94 -14.28
N ASP A 617 17.53 -16.82 -13.97
CA ASP A 617 18.15 -15.58 -13.48
C ASP A 617 18.14 -14.42 -14.50
N ALA A 618 17.90 -14.72 -15.79
CA ALA A 618 17.88 -13.72 -16.86
C ALA A 618 16.46 -13.26 -17.23
N LYS A 619 15.41 -13.74 -16.54
CA LYS A 619 14.05 -13.23 -16.72
C LYS A 619 13.97 -11.79 -16.22
N LEU A 620 13.72 -10.87 -17.15
CA LEU A 620 13.61 -9.44 -16.85
C LEU A 620 12.17 -9.13 -16.48
N TYR A 621 11.96 -8.42 -15.37
CA TYR A 621 10.63 -8.01 -14.88
C TYR A 621 9.67 -9.19 -14.57
N ASP A 622 10.20 -10.38 -14.23
CA ASP A 622 9.38 -11.57 -13.94
C ASP A 622 8.32 -11.27 -12.87
N ASP A 623 8.71 -10.68 -11.74
CA ASP A 623 7.80 -10.32 -10.64
C ASP A 623 6.59 -9.50 -11.13
N GLU A 624 6.84 -8.46 -11.95
CA GLU A 624 5.79 -7.60 -12.50
C GLU A 624 4.86 -8.36 -13.45
N PHE A 625 5.40 -9.27 -14.27
CA PHE A 625 4.59 -10.07 -15.20
C PHE A 625 3.82 -11.19 -14.49
N GLN A 626 4.38 -11.81 -13.46
CA GLN A 626 3.67 -12.78 -12.62
C GLN A 626 2.51 -12.11 -11.90
N ASP A 627 2.69 -10.89 -11.40
CA ASP A 627 1.61 -10.12 -10.76
C ASP A 627 0.46 -9.85 -11.74
N ILE A 628 0.78 -9.45 -12.98
CA ILE A 628 -0.24 -9.26 -14.03
C ILE A 628 -0.93 -10.59 -14.37
N LEU A 629 -0.17 -11.68 -14.52
CA LEU A 629 -0.70 -13.01 -14.85
C LEU A 629 -1.66 -13.51 -13.79
N ASN A 630 -1.31 -13.35 -12.51
CA ASN A 630 -2.15 -13.74 -11.39
C ASN A 630 -3.41 -12.88 -11.28
N THR A 631 -3.32 -11.59 -11.62
CA THR A 631 -4.45 -10.64 -11.53
C THR A 631 -5.40 -10.76 -12.73
N TYR A 632 -4.87 -11.04 -13.92
CA TYR A 632 -5.60 -11.06 -15.18
C TYR A 632 -5.36 -12.37 -15.98
N PRO A 633 -5.64 -13.55 -15.40
CA PRO A 633 -5.30 -14.84 -16.02
C PRO A 633 -6.04 -15.09 -17.35
N ASP A 634 -7.21 -14.48 -17.54
CA ASP A 634 -8.00 -14.62 -18.77
C ASP A 634 -7.57 -13.64 -19.88
N GLN A 635 -6.80 -12.60 -19.55
CA GLN A 635 -6.38 -11.55 -20.50
C GLN A 635 -4.88 -11.51 -20.73
N PHE A 636 -4.07 -12.10 -19.86
CA PHE A 636 -2.62 -12.13 -20.01
C PHE A 636 -2.09 -13.57 -19.98
N ARG A 637 -1.21 -13.89 -20.94
CA ARG A 637 -0.49 -15.16 -21.03
C ARG A 637 1.00 -14.89 -21.13
N LEU A 638 1.80 -15.77 -20.52
CA LEU A 638 3.24 -15.61 -20.41
C LEU A 638 3.95 -16.95 -20.59
N ASP A 639 4.81 -17.02 -21.61
CA ASP A 639 5.56 -18.21 -21.96
C ASP A 639 7.06 -17.92 -22.05
N TYR A 640 7.84 -18.64 -21.27
CA TYR A 640 9.30 -18.52 -21.26
C TYR A 640 9.96 -19.58 -22.14
N ALA A 641 10.98 -19.15 -22.90
CA ALA A 641 11.92 -20.02 -23.59
C ALA A 641 13.31 -19.89 -22.95
N LEU A 642 13.68 -20.87 -22.12
CA LEU A 642 14.93 -20.88 -21.35
C LEU A 642 15.98 -21.76 -22.03
N SER A 643 16.78 -21.17 -22.92
CA SER A 643 17.71 -21.91 -23.81
C SER A 643 18.78 -22.76 -23.10
N ARG A 644 19.05 -22.57 -21.81
CA ARG A 644 20.02 -23.38 -21.03
C ARG A 644 19.37 -24.31 -20.00
N GLU A 645 18.05 -24.24 -19.82
CA GLU A 645 17.33 -24.98 -18.77
C GLU A 645 16.19 -25.84 -19.33
N GLN A 646 15.65 -25.49 -20.50
CA GLN A 646 14.56 -26.20 -21.17
C GLN A 646 15.03 -26.84 -22.48
N THR A 647 14.40 -27.95 -22.82
CA THR A 647 14.66 -28.73 -24.03
C THR A 647 13.43 -28.70 -24.92
N ASN A 648 13.60 -28.46 -26.22
CA ASN A 648 12.50 -28.48 -27.19
C ASN A 648 12.07 -29.92 -27.53
N GLN A 649 10.96 -30.07 -28.26
CA GLN A 649 10.43 -31.38 -28.68
C GLN A 649 11.42 -32.20 -29.53
N ARG A 650 12.41 -31.56 -30.15
CA ARG A 650 13.43 -32.17 -31.00
C ARG A 650 14.72 -32.54 -30.24
N GLY A 651 14.74 -32.39 -28.90
CA GLY A 651 15.89 -32.71 -28.06
C GLY A 651 17.00 -31.63 -28.04
N GLY A 652 16.76 -30.47 -28.65
CA GLY A 652 17.65 -29.32 -28.67
C GLY A 652 17.32 -28.28 -27.59
N LYS A 653 18.07 -27.17 -27.58
CA LYS A 653 17.81 -26.04 -26.67
C LYS A 653 16.47 -25.37 -26.99
N MET A 654 15.73 -24.96 -25.96
CA MET A 654 14.49 -24.19 -26.12
C MET A 654 14.78 -22.73 -26.48
N TYR A 655 14.64 -22.37 -27.75
CA TYR A 655 14.62 -20.97 -28.18
C TYR A 655 13.20 -20.46 -28.36
N ILE A 656 13.08 -19.17 -28.65
CA ILE A 656 11.78 -18.51 -28.71
C ILE A 656 10.91 -19.04 -29.85
N GLN A 657 11.51 -19.37 -31.00
CA GLN A 657 10.80 -19.97 -32.13
C GLN A 657 10.26 -21.36 -31.78
N ASP A 658 11.00 -22.15 -30.99
CA ASP A 658 10.54 -23.47 -30.54
C ASP A 658 9.34 -23.34 -29.60
N LYS A 659 9.39 -22.36 -28.70
CA LYS A 659 8.28 -22.09 -27.77
C LYS A 659 7.03 -21.61 -28.49
N VAL A 660 7.16 -20.72 -29.48
CA VAL A 660 6.02 -20.28 -30.30
C VAL A 660 5.46 -21.44 -31.14
N GLU A 661 6.32 -22.33 -31.65
CA GLU A 661 5.91 -23.52 -32.43
C GLU A 661 5.03 -24.47 -31.62
N GLU A 662 5.26 -24.63 -30.31
CA GLU A 662 4.42 -25.44 -29.42
C GLU A 662 2.95 -24.99 -29.39
N TYR A 663 2.70 -23.71 -29.67
CA TYR A 663 1.37 -23.10 -29.73
C TYR A 663 0.97 -22.68 -31.14
N SER A 664 1.60 -23.26 -32.16
CA SER A 664 1.43 -22.84 -33.55
C SER A 664 -0.03 -22.88 -34.04
N ASP A 665 -0.83 -23.85 -33.62
CA ASP A 665 -2.26 -23.90 -33.97
C ASP A 665 -2.99 -22.64 -33.49
N GLU A 666 -2.89 -22.34 -32.20
CA GLU A 666 -3.55 -21.20 -31.57
C GLU A 666 -3.00 -19.87 -32.08
N VAL A 667 -1.67 -19.75 -32.26
CA VAL A 667 -1.05 -18.53 -32.79
C VAL A 667 -1.53 -18.22 -34.21
N PHE A 668 -1.62 -19.21 -35.08
CA PHE A 668 -2.13 -19.01 -36.45
C PHE A 668 -3.62 -18.66 -36.45
N ASP A 669 -4.43 -19.34 -35.62
CA ASP A 669 -5.86 -19.03 -35.49
C ASP A 669 -6.08 -17.59 -35.00
N LEU A 670 -5.30 -17.13 -34.01
CA LEU A 670 -5.37 -15.75 -33.53
C LEU A 670 -4.96 -14.74 -34.62
N LEU A 671 -3.90 -15.03 -35.38
CA LEU A 671 -3.43 -14.17 -36.47
C LEU A 671 -4.48 -14.04 -37.58
N ASP A 672 -5.14 -15.13 -37.96
CA ASP A 672 -6.21 -15.10 -38.96
C ASP A 672 -7.44 -14.34 -38.48
N ASN A 673 -7.69 -14.32 -37.16
CA ASN A 673 -8.76 -13.57 -36.51
C ASN A 673 -8.40 -12.11 -36.18
N GLY A 674 -7.28 -11.58 -36.70
CA GLY A 674 -6.96 -10.16 -36.56
C GLY A 674 -5.92 -9.82 -35.47
N ALA A 675 -5.27 -10.81 -34.85
CA ALA A 675 -4.23 -10.52 -33.86
C ALA A 675 -3.04 -9.75 -34.47
N HIS A 676 -2.43 -8.88 -33.66
CA HIS A 676 -1.20 -8.17 -33.98
C HIS A 676 -0.01 -8.90 -33.35
N ILE A 677 1.00 -9.22 -34.15
CA ILE A 677 2.24 -9.85 -33.69
C ILE A 677 3.42 -8.89 -33.76
N TYR A 678 4.15 -8.80 -32.64
CA TYR A 678 5.28 -7.91 -32.43
C TYR A 678 6.55 -8.71 -32.17
N PHE A 679 7.65 -8.31 -32.80
CA PHE A 679 8.97 -8.89 -32.59
C PHE A 679 9.97 -7.81 -32.18
N CYS A 680 10.63 -8.02 -31.04
CA CYS A 680 11.65 -7.09 -30.56
C CYS A 680 12.80 -7.83 -29.87
N GLY A 681 14.03 -7.38 -30.13
CA GLY A 681 15.24 -7.94 -29.53
C GLY A 681 16.40 -8.02 -30.50
N LEU A 682 17.26 -9.02 -30.32
CA LEU A 682 18.47 -9.17 -31.14
C LEU A 682 18.12 -9.59 -32.57
N LYS A 683 18.81 -9.00 -33.56
CA LYS A 683 18.63 -9.32 -34.99
C LYS A 683 18.68 -10.83 -35.31
N GLY A 684 19.43 -11.60 -34.54
CA GLY A 684 19.56 -13.05 -34.70
C GLY A 684 18.29 -13.87 -34.44
N MET A 685 17.23 -13.32 -33.84
CA MET A 685 16.00 -14.07 -33.58
C MET A 685 15.12 -14.26 -34.82
N MET A 686 15.17 -13.33 -35.77
CA MET A 686 14.20 -13.29 -36.89
C MET A 686 14.33 -14.47 -37.87
N PRO A 687 15.52 -14.90 -38.30
CA PRO A 687 15.64 -16.01 -39.25
C PRO A 687 14.97 -17.29 -38.73
N GLY A 688 15.22 -17.67 -37.46
CA GLY A 688 14.62 -18.87 -36.87
C GLY A 688 13.10 -18.79 -36.73
N ILE A 689 12.56 -17.60 -36.44
CA ILE A 689 11.10 -17.39 -36.39
C ILE A 689 10.48 -17.48 -37.79
N GLN A 690 11.11 -16.86 -38.80
CA GLN A 690 10.59 -16.90 -40.18
C GLN A 690 10.63 -18.32 -40.75
N GLU A 691 11.73 -19.04 -40.55
CA GLU A 691 11.85 -20.45 -40.95
C GLU A 691 10.80 -21.33 -40.26
N MET A 692 10.57 -21.10 -38.95
CA MET A 692 9.53 -21.81 -38.20
C MET A 692 8.14 -21.53 -38.77
N LEU A 693 7.78 -20.25 -38.97
CA LEU A 693 6.47 -19.87 -39.48
C LEU A 693 6.23 -20.37 -40.90
N GLU A 694 7.23 -20.28 -41.79
CA GLU A 694 7.15 -20.80 -43.16
C GLU A 694 6.92 -22.32 -43.16
N ARG A 695 7.65 -23.05 -42.32
CA ARG A 695 7.49 -24.50 -42.18
C ARG A 695 6.11 -24.88 -41.66
N VAL A 696 5.63 -24.23 -40.60
CA VAL A 696 4.29 -24.46 -40.02
C VAL A 696 3.20 -24.11 -41.03
N SER A 697 3.34 -23.01 -41.79
CA SER A 697 2.39 -22.65 -42.86
C SER A 697 2.29 -23.75 -43.92
N LYS A 698 3.42 -24.31 -44.35
CA LYS A 698 3.45 -25.44 -45.30
C LYS A 698 2.78 -26.69 -44.73
N GLU A 699 3.05 -27.02 -43.46
CA GLU A 699 2.42 -28.16 -42.77
C GLU A 699 0.90 -28.00 -42.65
N LYS A 700 0.41 -26.76 -42.50
CA LYS A 700 -1.02 -26.42 -42.49
C LYS A 700 -1.66 -26.28 -43.88
N GLY A 701 -0.90 -26.50 -44.97
CA GLY A 701 -1.39 -26.36 -46.34
C GLY A 701 -1.61 -24.90 -46.80
N MET A 702 -1.04 -23.93 -46.10
CA MET A 702 -1.10 -22.51 -46.44
C MET A 702 0.07 -22.09 -47.34
N VAL A 703 -0.14 -21.08 -48.19
CA VAL A 703 0.94 -20.45 -48.97
C VAL A 703 1.57 -19.33 -48.15
N TRP A 704 2.82 -19.53 -47.71
CA TRP A 704 3.54 -18.58 -46.84
C TRP A 704 3.55 -17.14 -47.36
N GLU A 705 3.85 -16.93 -48.64
CA GLU A 705 3.93 -15.59 -49.23
C GLU A 705 2.58 -14.86 -49.21
N GLU A 706 1.47 -15.58 -49.40
CA GLU A 706 0.12 -15.01 -49.33
C GLU A 706 -0.26 -14.66 -47.89
N PHE A 707 -0.02 -15.58 -46.95
CA PHE A 707 -0.28 -15.38 -45.53
C PHE A 707 0.55 -14.21 -44.97
N PHE A 708 1.86 -14.20 -45.24
CA PHE A 708 2.77 -13.15 -44.81
C PHE A 708 2.44 -11.80 -45.47
N GLY A 709 2.05 -11.82 -46.75
CA GLY A 709 1.55 -10.64 -47.47
C GLY A 709 0.29 -10.06 -46.80
N LYS A 710 -0.67 -10.91 -46.42
CA LYS A 710 -1.90 -10.52 -45.72
C LYS A 710 -1.61 -9.86 -44.36
N LEU A 711 -0.72 -10.44 -43.55
CA LEU A 711 -0.35 -9.85 -42.26
C LEU A 711 0.24 -8.44 -42.41
N LYS A 712 1.06 -8.22 -43.44
CA LYS A 712 1.64 -6.89 -43.72
C LYS A 712 0.59 -5.90 -44.21
N SER A 713 -0.28 -6.29 -45.15
CA SER A 713 -1.33 -5.40 -45.66
C SER A 713 -2.32 -4.98 -44.58
N ASN A 714 -2.58 -5.88 -43.63
CA ASN A 714 -3.48 -5.64 -42.51
C ASN A 714 -2.80 -4.91 -41.32
N SER A 715 -1.52 -4.55 -41.44
CA SER A 715 -0.75 -3.94 -40.34
C SER A 715 -0.74 -4.78 -39.06
N GLN A 716 -0.67 -6.11 -39.21
CA GLN A 716 -0.62 -7.08 -38.10
C GLN A 716 0.80 -7.54 -37.76
N TRP A 717 1.80 -7.19 -38.56
CA TRP A 717 3.19 -7.66 -38.43
C TRP A 717 4.15 -6.52 -38.12
N HIS A 718 4.72 -6.52 -36.91
CA HIS A 718 5.57 -5.43 -36.39
C HIS A 718 6.94 -5.96 -35.96
N VAL A 719 8.03 -5.41 -36.49
CA VAL A 719 9.40 -5.89 -36.21
C VAL A 719 10.34 -4.73 -35.92
N GLU A 720 10.97 -4.75 -34.74
CA GLU A 720 12.08 -3.86 -34.37
C GLU A 720 13.21 -4.68 -33.74
N VAL A 721 14.17 -5.10 -34.56
CA VAL A 721 15.33 -5.89 -34.11
C VAL A 721 16.64 -5.17 -34.39
N TYR A 722 17.61 -5.32 -33.48
CA TYR A 722 18.87 -4.57 -33.48
C TYR A 722 20.12 -5.45 -33.28
#